data_AF-A0AA42YY04-F1
#
_entry.id   AF-A0AA42YY04-F1
#
_cell.length_a   1.000
_cell.length_b   1.000
_cell.length_c   1.000
_cell.angle_alpha   90.00
_cell.angle_beta   90.00
_cell.angle_gamma   90.00
#
_symmetry.space_group_name_H-M   'P 1'
#
loop_
_entity.id
_entity.type
_entity.pdbx_description
1 polymer ?
#
loop_
_entity_poly.entity_id
_entity_poly.type
_entity_poly.pdbx_seq_one_letter_code
_entity_poly.pdbx_strand_id
1 'polypeptide(L)'
;MPATVMLVGALLLGFPASTAAHSADAVGGGFADSGVLGAYYANTELEGAPAFTRRDVRIDFDWGDTLPVGGSSAEPFRSFPTDRFSVRWTGRILARFGEPYTFVGEADDGIRIKLKKPDDSEWTILVDRWSEPGAFESIPAQLVAGQPYDIEVEYRETKGNARCIVSWQSPSTPREVIDPVTQQALNAASFVSYIWADLMKTARYGAQRESVDDHGWPTRNGTELIMMEMSSEDRELSGTYLIRFKGQAQLRQACCGNPPLFRAGGAQFERTLPAGAGYDSSSNTTSATMKARGSRTMLFFENASRGGESRRAGVTQIKLMRPLAPGSDQHHASDEIVYRPFKAIVQDNFTAVRWLEGANEKTEKEWSGRALPGDAFFQSSLGQENWEYLVMLANETGEDLYLTTPIAADDAYFEKLALLLRYGSDGKEPYRESTPNPIYPPLNPNLRVYVEVGNEIWNWVFGSTSLAQSLAAGEAERDSSTWAAMSYDGDVGEANGIRAVRRWHALRTVACSNAFRRVWGDEAMGPRVRMLLEYQYDNFQRTASSSLHFLDEYFGNRTKANVIDPHPPSYYLWGAGGATYYGLANKTGVQTHTVVRDPSFEAPAIASKSRVLTPSGSAWAFKGTAGVVRPTGDGRIKELDEPAKPKSGRQAAFILGNGSIAQRIRFAKPGNYAIAFNAAGSGDGWPGHLRFDIYVDEVKVSPRSQSDIRIAEDRWNLRGWTREIDSLEEEWGSAVFRIDRPGERTIRFVGRGGKDYVLLDDIRISSADAILESGFDAGEAEGQVGDSNLAKQFRQQSKYARTFGLQVVAYEAGWSVGGDFHQIPLQNWCKLKDDRARKINDRMIDLWDESGSFMNVWGVYRYWPNYDLAHAATYPIMRSLNAASRSLRREATYGQTLPATLRTKDADWKHVSKGAGNASWWLRYLPWADKSGGSEWFSWMLIAPSTREYSIQVRAEGEGSLVVEVDGEAAMRFEPVSPPLAPLRLRLTKGAHAIRVVITGDVELQSVDISP
;
A
#
# COMPACT_ATOMS: atom_id res chain seq x y z
N MET A 1 1.61 -69.36 -1.04
CA MET A 1 1.32 -69.54 -2.49
C MET A 1 -0.07 -68.99 -2.76
N PRO A 2 -0.27 -68.24 -3.85
CA PRO A 2 -1.41 -67.35 -4.06
C PRO A 2 -2.52 -67.97 -4.90
N ALA A 3 -3.70 -67.35 -4.87
CA ALA A 3 -4.77 -67.58 -5.84
C ALA A 3 -5.30 -66.23 -6.38
N THR A 4 -5.33 -66.20 -7.70
CA THR A 4 -5.78 -65.21 -8.67
C THR A 4 -7.18 -64.64 -8.43
N VAL A 5 -7.36 -63.32 -8.64
CA VAL A 5 -8.64 -62.73 -9.09
C VAL A 5 -8.35 -61.78 -10.26
N MET A 6 -9.23 -61.86 -11.25
CA MET A 6 -9.14 -61.31 -12.61
C MET A 6 -9.15 -59.78 -12.72
N LEU A 7 -8.49 -59.35 -13.79
CA LEU A 7 -8.44 -58.01 -14.36
C LEU A 7 -9.49 -57.85 -15.48
N VAL A 8 -10.39 -56.88 -15.37
CA VAL A 8 -11.10 -56.19 -16.47
C VAL A 8 -11.41 -54.80 -15.89
N GLY A 9 -10.85 -53.67 -16.34
CA GLY A 9 -10.82 -53.16 -17.71
C GLY A 9 -11.84 -52.01 -17.83
N ALA A 10 -11.60 -50.89 -17.15
CA ALA A 10 -12.34 -49.64 -17.33
C ALA A 10 -11.38 -48.56 -17.83
N LEU A 11 -11.61 -48.10 -19.06
CA LEU A 11 -10.98 -46.92 -19.65
C LEU A 11 -11.23 -45.71 -18.72
N LEU A 12 -10.19 -45.28 -18.02
CA LEU A 12 -10.09 -43.91 -17.54
C LEU A 12 -9.64 -43.05 -18.73
N LEU A 13 -10.61 -42.43 -19.39
CA LEU A 13 -10.34 -41.24 -20.20
C LEU A 13 -9.79 -40.19 -19.24
N GLY A 14 -8.47 -40.01 -19.26
CA GLY A 14 -7.80 -38.95 -18.54
C GLY A 14 -8.27 -37.61 -19.10
N PHE A 15 -9.10 -36.91 -18.34
CA PHE A 15 -9.11 -35.45 -18.42
C PHE A 15 -7.72 -34.99 -17.97
N PRO A 16 -6.98 -34.20 -18.77
CA PRO A 16 -5.81 -33.55 -18.24
C PRO A 16 -6.30 -32.64 -17.12
N ALA A 17 -5.76 -32.83 -15.91
CA ALA A 17 -5.82 -31.80 -14.90
C ALA A 17 -5.32 -30.52 -15.56
N SER A 18 -6.20 -29.54 -15.77
CA SER A 18 -5.72 -28.18 -15.97
C SER A 18 -5.13 -27.78 -14.63
N THR A 19 -3.83 -28.00 -14.45
CA THR A 19 -3.06 -27.27 -13.46
C THR A 19 -3.33 -25.81 -13.76
N ALA A 20 -4.16 -25.19 -12.91
CA ALA A 20 -4.64 -23.84 -13.09
C ALA A 20 -3.42 -22.94 -13.33
N ALA A 21 -3.41 -22.24 -14.46
CA ALA A 21 -2.41 -21.24 -14.74
C ALA A 21 -2.34 -20.28 -13.55
N HIS A 22 -1.13 -19.94 -13.07
CA HIS A 22 -0.88 -18.84 -12.14
C HIS A 22 -1.20 -17.44 -12.73
N SER A 23 -2.04 -17.40 -13.78
CA SER A 23 -2.53 -16.23 -14.51
C SER A 23 -4.00 -16.50 -14.83
N ALA A 24 -4.94 -15.59 -14.59
CA ALA A 24 -4.84 -14.19 -14.93
C ALA A 24 -5.85 -13.36 -14.11
N ASP A 25 -5.55 -12.08 -13.97
CA ASP A 25 -6.52 -11.00 -13.99
C ASP A 25 -7.78 -11.39 -14.78
N ALA A 26 -8.97 -11.01 -14.31
CA ALA A 26 -10.18 -11.20 -15.11
C ALA A 26 -9.99 -10.59 -16.51
N VAL A 27 -9.96 -11.45 -17.52
CA VAL A 27 -9.69 -11.08 -18.91
C VAL A 27 -10.96 -10.53 -19.52
N GLY A 28 -12.12 -11.01 -19.08
CA GLY A 28 -13.43 -10.67 -19.61
C GLY A 28 -13.97 -9.31 -19.21
N GLY A 29 -13.27 -8.58 -18.33
CA GLY A 29 -13.78 -7.35 -17.72
C GLY A 29 -14.03 -7.55 -16.21
N GLY A 30 -15.15 -7.06 -15.67
CA GLY A 30 -15.41 -7.24 -14.25
C GLY A 30 -16.52 -6.39 -13.64
N PHE A 31 -16.60 -6.37 -12.31
CA PHE A 31 -17.42 -5.44 -11.53
C PHE A 31 -16.81 -4.03 -11.51
N ALA A 32 -17.63 -3.01 -11.76
CA ALA A 32 -17.27 -1.62 -11.54
C ALA A 32 -17.37 -1.26 -10.05
N ASP A 33 -16.95 -0.04 -9.67
CA ASP A 33 -17.06 0.48 -8.30
C ASP A 33 -16.34 -0.40 -7.27
N SER A 34 -15.26 -1.07 -7.69
CA SER A 34 -14.45 -1.98 -6.87
C SER A 34 -15.19 -3.20 -6.31
N GLY A 35 -16.40 -3.51 -6.78
CA GLY A 35 -17.16 -4.69 -6.34
C GLY A 35 -18.67 -4.48 -6.34
N VAL A 36 -19.39 -5.36 -5.63
CA VAL A 36 -20.86 -5.35 -5.53
C VAL A 36 -21.31 -5.06 -4.10
N LEU A 37 -22.38 -4.27 -3.94
CA LEU A 37 -22.96 -4.02 -2.62
C LEU A 37 -23.89 -5.18 -2.24
N GLY A 38 -23.45 -5.98 -1.26
CA GLY A 38 -24.23 -7.07 -0.66
C GLY A 38 -25.08 -6.58 0.51
N ALA A 39 -26.38 -6.86 0.45
CA ALA A 39 -27.33 -6.73 1.56
C ALA A 39 -27.61 -8.12 2.13
N TYR A 40 -27.25 -8.33 3.40
CA TYR A 40 -27.28 -9.64 4.07
C TYR A 40 -28.50 -9.73 5.00
N TYR A 41 -29.37 -10.70 4.77
CA TYR A 41 -30.64 -10.86 5.48
C TYR A 41 -30.62 -12.13 6.34
N ALA A 42 -30.98 -12.00 7.61
CA ALA A 42 -31.09 -13.13 8.56
C ALA A 42 -32.41 -13.91 8.37
N ASN A 43 -32.81 -14.13 7.12
CA ASN A 43 -33.95 -14.92 6.67
C ASN A 43 -33.73 -15.34 5.20
N THR A 44 -34.49 -16.30 4.71
CA THR A 44 -34.36 -16.87 3.35
C THR A 44 -35.08 -16.10 2.25
N GLU A 45 -35.85 -15.07 2.59
CA GLU A 45 -36.82 -14.43 1.68
C GLU A 45 -36.42 -13.00 1.26
N LEU A 46 -35.22 -12.53 1.63
CA LEU A 46 -34.76 -11.15 1.40
C LEU A 46 -35.70 -10.10 2.01
N GLU A 47 -36.36 -10.43 3.12
CA GLU A 47 -37.37 -9.60 3.76
C GLU A 47 -36.80 -8.70 4.87
N GLY A 48 -37.39 -7.51 5.01
CA GLY A 48 -37.07 -6.55 6.07
C GLY A 48 -35.82 -5.72 5.80
N ALA A 49 -35.25 -5.15 6.85
CA ALA A 49 -33.96 -4.47 6.77
C ALA A 49 -32.83 -5.52 6.78
N PRO A 50 -31.79 -5.38 5.95
CA PRO A 50 -30.63 -6.25 6.04
C PRO A 50 -29.97 -6.10 7.41
N ALA A 51 -29.45 -7.21 7.95
CA ALA A 51 -28.68 -7.22 9.19
C ALA A 51 -27.43 -6.33 9.05
N PHE A 52 -26.74 -6.43 7.92
CA PHE A 52 -25.68 -5.51 7.52
C PHE A 52 -25.55 -5.40 6.00
N THR A 53 -24.77 -4.41 5.59
CA THR A 53 -24.33 -4.24 4.21
C THR A 53 -22.81 -4.22 4.15
N ARG A 54 -22.26 -4.75 3.05
CA ARG A 54 -20.82 -4.78 2.77
C ARG A 54 -20.62 -4.72 1.27
N ARG A 55 -19.59 -3.99 0.80
CA ARG A 55 -19.15 -4.13 -0.59
C ARG A 55 -18.23 -5.34 -0.67
N ASP A 56 -18.60 -6.33 -1.48
CA ASP A 56 -17.79 -7.51 -1.72
C ASP A 56 -17.07 -7.33 -3.06
N VAL A 57 -15.74 -7.47 -3.08
CA VAL A 57 -14.95 -7.35 -4.31
C VAL A 57 -15.39 -8.32 -5.41
N ARG A 58 -15.89 -9.49 -5.03
CA ARG A 58 -16.40 -10.53 -5.93
C ARG A 58 -17.52 -11.33 -5.26
N ILE A 59 -18.10 -12.29 -6.00
CA ILE A 59 -19.02 -13.30 -5.46
C ILE A 59 -18.38 -14.67 -5.71
N ASP A 60 -17.54 -15.11 -4.77
CA ASP A 60 -16.79 -16.36 -4.78
C ASP A 60 -16.73 -16.93 -3.36
N PHE A 61 -17.90 -17.20 -2.80
CA PHE A 61 -18.07 -17.61 -1.41
C PHE A 61 -18.19 -19.12 -1.28
N ASP A 62 -17.38 -19.71 -0.42
CA ASP A 62 -17.54 -21.07 0.10
C ASP A 62 -17.47 -21.04 1.63
N TRP A 63 -18.61 -20.86 2.28
CA TRP A 63 -18.70 -20.82 3.75
C TRP A 63 -18.70 -22.23 4.37
N GLY A 64 -18.90 -23.27 3.57
CA GLY A 64 -19.18 -24.60 4.09
C GLY A 64 -20.37 -24.56 5.07
N ASP A 65 -20.32 -25.38 6.10
CA ASP A 65 -21.38 -25.53 7.11
C ASP A 65 -21.11 -24.77 8.43
N THR A 66 -19.93 -24.18 8.56
CA THR A 66 -19.39 -23.76 9.87
C THR A 66 -18.80 -22.36 9.88
N LEU A 67 -18.48 -21.77 8.72
CA LEU A 67 -17.84 -20.45 8.69
C LEU A 67 -18.84 -19.32 9.02
N PRO A 68 -18.43 -18.35 9.85
CA PRO A 68 -19.27 -17.20 10.14
C PRO A 68 -19.40 -16.29 8.92
N VAL A 69 -20.60 -16.20 8.35
CA VAL A 69 -20.90 -15.41 7.14
C VAL A 69 -20.51 -13.94 7.30
N GLY A 70 -20.74 -13.37 8.48
CA GLY A 70 -20.39 -11.98 8.79
C GLY A 70 -18.88 -11.72 8.88
N GLY A 71 -18.07 -12.73 9.22
CA GLY A 71 -16.61 -12.61 9.26
C GLY A 71 -16.06 -11.63 10.31
N SER A 72 -16.86 -11.18 11.29
CA SER A 72 -16.40 -10.32 12.38
C SER A 72 -17.08 -10.68 13.70
N SER A 73 -16.43 -10.35 14.82
CA SER A 73 -16.97 -10.50 16.17
C SER A 73 -17.69 -9.23 16.67
N ALA A 74 -17.73 -8.18 15.86
CA ALA A 74 -18.59 -7.01 16.05
C ALA A 74 -20.04 -7.32 15.69
N GLU A 75 -21.00 -6.79 16.44
CA GLU A 75 -22.39 -6.74 15.96
C GLU A 75 -22.50 -5.80 14.74
N PRO A 76 -23.34 -6.12 13.75
CA PRO A 76 -24.25 -7.27 13.65
C PRO A 76 -23.63 -8.53 13.02
N PHE A 77 -22.36 -8.50 12.60
CA PHE A 77 -21.71 -9.61 11.88
C PHE A 77 -21.67 -10.89 12.71
N ARG A 78 -21.42 -10.76 14.01
CA ARG A 78 -21.32 -11.87 14.95
C ARG A 78 -22.63 -12.65 15.12
N SER A 79 -23.76 -11.96 15.13
CA SER A 79 -25.08 -12.56 15.37
C SER A 79 -25.74 -13.06 14.08
N PHE A 80 -25.12 -12.84 12.93
CA PHE A 80 -25.65 -13.32 11.66
C PHE A 80 -25.62 -14.85 11.59
N PRO A 81 -26.71 -15.51 11.18
CA PRO A 81 -26.80 -16.96 11.22
C PRO A 81 -25.96 -17.62 10.11
N THR A 82 -25.51 -18.84 10.35
CA THR A 82 -24.83 -19.68 9.36
C THR A 82 -25.79 -20.42 8.42
N ASP A 83 -27.04 -20.61 8.84
CA ASP A 83 -28.13 -21.19 8.05
C ASP A 83 -29.28 -20.20 7.90
N ARG A 84 -30.21 -20.48 6.97
CA ARG A 84 -31.48 -19.73 6.84
C ARG A 84 -31.29 -18.24 6.60
N PHE A 85 -30.35 -17.89 5.74
CA PHE A 85 -30.05 -16.52 5.36
C PHE A 85 -30.20 -16.32 3.86
N SER A 86 -30.17 -15.07 3.43
CA SER A 86 -30.15 -14.71 2.03
C SER A 86 -29.33 -13.45 1.82
N VAL A 87 -28.82 -13.27 0.60
CA VAL A 87 -28.02 -12.11 0.23
C VAL A 87 -28.50 -11.57 -1.11
N ARG A 88 -28.60 -10.24 -1.21
CA ARG A 88 -28.79 -9.55 -2.49
C ARG A 88 -27.57 -8.69 -2.78
N TRP A 89 -26.83 -9.03 -3.83
CA TRP A 89 -25.76 -8.21 -4.36
C TRP A 89 -26.28 -7.35 -5.50
N THR A 90 -25.94 -6.07 -5.47
CA THR A 90 -26.25 -5.11 -6.54
C THR A 90 -24.99 -4.38 -6.95
N GLY A 91 -24.83 -4.14 -8.26
CA GLY A 91 -23.68 -3.42 -8.77
C GLY A 91 -23.75 -3.23 -10.27
N ARG A 92 -22.58 -3.02 -10.88
CA ARG A 92 -22.45 -2.87 -12.33
C ARG A 92 -21.31 -3.73 -12.85
N ILE A 93 -21.46 -4.25 -14.05
CA ILE A 93 -20.40 -4.98 -14.76
C ILE A 93 -20.01 -4.24 -16.04
N LEU A 94 -18.74 -4.42 -16.43
CA LEU A 94 -18.20 -4.01 -17.72
C LEU A 94 -17.59 -5.23 -18.41
N ALA A 95 -18.16 -5.63 -19.54
CA ALA A 95 -17.55 -6.64 -20.41
C ALA A 95 -16.38 -6.04 -21.20
N ARG A 96 -15.25 -6.74 -21.31
CA ARG A 96 -14.11 -6.34 -22.13
C ARG A 96 -14.39 -6.51 -23.61
N PHE A 97 -15.14 -7.55 -23.98
CA PHE A 97 -15.41 -7.90 -25.36
C PHE A 97 -16.88 -7.68 -25.72
N GLY A 98 -17.14 -7.27 -26.96
CA GLY A 98 -18.50 -7.17 -27.51
C GLY A 98 -18.96 -8.52 -28.02
N GLU A 99 -19.32 -9.40 -27.10
CA GLU A 99 -19.55 -10.83 -27.36
C GLU A 99 -20.79 -11.35 -26.63
N PRO A 100 -21.31 -12.54 -26.99
CA PRO A 100 -22.27 -13.24 -26.17
C PRO A 100 -21.56 -13.82 -24.92
N TYR A 101 -22.00 -13.38 -23.73
CA TYR A 101 -21.51 -13.87 -22.44
C TYR A 101 -22.49 -14.84 -21.80
N THR A 102 -21.99 -16.01 -21.38
CA THR A 102 -22.73 -16.95 -20.54
C THR A 102 -22.37 -16.69 -19.09
N PHE A 103 -23.37 -16.37 -18.27
CA PHE A 103 -23.22 -16.27 -16.81
C PHE A 103 -23.44 -17.64 -16.20
N VAL A 104 -22.64 -17.99 -15.20
CA VAL A 104 -22.78 -19.23 -14.43
C VAL A 104 -22.90 -18.88 -12.96
N GLY A 105 -24.06 -19.22 -12.40
CA GLY A 105 -24.32 -19.13 -10.96
C GLY A 105 -24.22 -20.51 -10.34
N GLU A 106 -23.27 -20.70 -9.43
CA GLU A 106 -23.14 -21.91 -8.62
C GLU A 106 -23.57 -21.59 -7.20
N ALA A 107 -24.59 -22.28 -6.70
CA ALA A 107 -25.12 -22.03 -5.38
C ALA A 107 -25.56 -23.31 -4.67
N ASP A 108 -25.33 -23.35 -3.37
CA ASP A 108 -25.96 -24.24 -2.41
C ASP A 108 -26.53 -23.29 -1.34
N ASP A 109 -27.84 -22.99 -1.27
CA ASP A 109 -28.97 -23.69 -1.91
C ASP A 109 -29.56 -23.07 -3.19
N GLY A 110 -29.63 -21.74 -3.35
CA GLY A 110 -30.44 -21.16 -4.44
C GLY A 110 -29.93 -19.82 -4.95
N ILE A 111 -30.12 -19.54 -6.25
CA ILE A 111 -29.59 -18.34 -6.90
C ILE A 111 -30.51 -17.76 -7.98
N ARG A 112 -30.50 -16.43 -8.10
CA ARG A 112 -31.01 -15.70 -9.27
C ARG A 112 -29.98 -14.70 -9.75
N ILE A 113 -29.84 -14.55 -11.06
CA ILE A 113 -28.98 -13.55 -11.68
C ILE A 113 -29.84 -12.72 -12.64
N LYS A 114 -29.81 -11.40 -12.48
CA LYS A 114 -30.55 -10.45 -13.30
C LYS A 114 -29.61 -9.40 -13.85
N LEU A 115 -29.88 -8.95 -15.08
CA LEU A 115 -29.13 -7.91 -15.76
C LEU A 115 -30.09 -6.84 -16.29
N LYS A 116 -29.71 -5.58 -16.19
CA LYS A 116 -30.47 -4.46 -16.76
C LYS A 116 -29.53 -3.56 -17.56
N LYS A 117 -29.91 -3.28 -18.80
CA LYS A 117 -29.15 -2.40 -19.69
C LYS A 117 -29.41 -0.93 -19.33
N PRO A 118 -28.51 0.00 -19.66
CA PRO A 118 -28.67 1.42 -19.33
C PRO A 118 -29.99 2.05 -19.80
N ASP A 119 -30.49 1.62 -20.95
CA ASP A 119 -31.70 2.19 -21.58
C ASP A 119 -32.98 1.37 -21.28
N ASP A 120 -32.86 0.27 -20.52
CA ASP A 120 -33.99 -0.60 -20.17
C ASP A 120 -34.60 -0.18 -18.83
N SER A 121 -35.93 -0.17 -18.74
CA SER A 121 -36.64 0.03 -17.46
C SER A 121 -36.77 -1.23 -16.62
N GLU A 122 -36.65 -2.41 -17.24
CA GLU A 122 -36.93 -3.72 -16.63
C GLU A 122 -35.67 -4.60 -16.54
N TRP A 123 -35.63 -5.46 -15.53
CA TRP A 123 -34.60 -6.47 -15.37
C TRP A 123 -34.82 -7.68 -16.29
N THR A 124 -33.77 -8.13 -16.95
CA THR A 124 -33.73 -9.41 -17.65
C THR A 124 -33.20 -10.49 -16.71
N ILE A 125 -33.99 -11.53 -16.45
CA ILE A 125 -33.58 -12.67 -15.64
C ILE A 125 -32.72 -13.61 -16.49
N LEU A 126 -31.47 -13.83 -16.08
CA LEU A 126 -30.51 -14.70 -16.75
C LEU A 126 -30.52 -16.11 -16.16
N VAL A 127 -30.62 -16.21 -14.82
CA VAL A 127 -30.73 -17.46 -14.07
C VAL A 127 -31.84 -17.30 -13.03
N ASP A 128 -32.73 -18.28 -12.91
CA ASP A 128 -33.78 -18.33 -11.89
C ASP A 128 -33.90 -19.73 -11.28
N ARG A 129 -33.13 -19.97 -10.22
CA ARG A 129 -33.07 -21.25 -9.51
C ARG A 129 -33.07 -21.01 -8.00
N TRP A 130 -34.14 -20.35 -7.54
CA TRP A 130 -34.26 -19.95 -6.14
C TRP A 130 -34.37 -21.14 -5.17
N SER A 131 -34.81 -22.30 -5.64
CA SER A 131 -35.11 -23.46 -4.79
C SER A 131 -34.32 -24.73 -5.09
N GLU A 132 -33.23 -24.62 -5.84
CA GLU A 132 -32.47 -25.78 -6.31
C GLU A 132 -30.97 -25.49 -6.21
N PRO A 133 -30.20 -26.32 -5.47
CA PRO A 133 -28.75 -26.20 -5.43
C PRO A 133 -28.15 -26.71 -6.75
N GLY A 134 -27.00 -26.16 -7.13
CA GLY A 134 -26.24 -26.58 -8.31
C GLY A 134 -25.56 -25.44 -9.04
N ALA A 135 -24.97 -25.78 -10.19
CA ALA A 135 -24.38 -24.83 -11.12
C ALA A 135 -25.31 -24.63 -12.33
N PHE A 136 -25.67 -23.39 -12.60
CA PHE A 136 -26.64 -23.04 -13.63
C PHE A 136 -26.08 -22.01 -14.60
N GLU A 137 -26.11 -22.35 -15.89
CA GLU A 137 -25.69 -21.46 -16.97
C GLU A 137 -26.88 -20.68 -17.53
N SER A 138 -26.67 -19.41 -17.84
CA SER A 138 -27.63 -18.59 -18.56
C SER A 138 -27.64 -18.92 -20.05
N ILE A 139 -28.71 -18.54 -20.74
CA ILE A 139 -28.61 -18.31 -22.20
C ILE A 139 -27.61 -17.16 -22.41
N PRO A 140 -26.74 -17.20 -23.45
CA PRO A 140 -25.77 -16.14 -23.66
C PRO A 140 -26.43 -14.76 -23.80
N ALA A 141 -26.02 -13.81 -22.96
CA ALA A 141 -26.44 -12.43 -23.01
C ALA A 141 -25.47 -11.63 -23.92
N GLN A 142 -26.01 -10.95 -24.93
CA GLN A 142 -25.18 -10.12 -25.80
C GLN A 142 -24.75 -8.85 -25.06
N LEU A 143 -23.46 -8.75 -24.76
CA LEU A 143 -22.87 -7.57 -24.13
C LEU A 143 -22.09 -6.73 -25.14
N VAL A 144 -21.93 -5.45 -24.81
CA VAL A 144 -21.15 -4.48 -25.58
C VAL A 144 -19.93 -4.12 -24.76
N ALA A 145 -18.75 -4.17 -25.38
CA ALA A 145 -17.48 -3.85 -24.72
C ALA A 145 -17.53 -2.47 -24.05
N GLY A 146 -17.18 -2.40 -22.77
CA GLY A 146 -17.09 -1.17 -21.99
C GLY A 146 -18.43 -0.51 -21.66
N GLN A 147 -19.57 -1.08 -22.07
CA GLN A 147 -20.88 -0.59 -21.67
C GLN A 147 -21.21 -1.09 -20.25
N PRO A 148 -21.60 -0.21 -19.31
CA PRO A 148 -22.06 -0.63 -18.00
C PRO A 148 -23.42 -1.31 -18.09
N TYR A 149 -23.57 -2.44 -17.39
CA TYR A 149 -24.85 -3.09 -17.16
C TYR A 149 -25.07 -3.21 -15.66
N ASP A 150 -26.25 -2.86 -15.18
CA ASP A 150 -26.63 -3.11 -13.79
C ASP A 150 -26.81 -4.62 -13.61
N ILE A 151 -26.28 -5.18 -12.52
CA ILE A 151 -26.41 -6.59 -12.16
C ILE A 151 -27.03 -6.71 -10.78
N GLU A 152 -27.93 -7.68 -10.63
CA GLU A 152 -28.45 -8.12 -9.35
C GLU A 152 -28.26 -9.64 -9.23
N VAL A 153 -27.65 -10.08 -8.13
CA VAL A 153 -27.52 -11.49 -7.78
C VAL A 153 -28.22 -11.71 -6.45
N GLU A 154 -29.18 -12.61 -6.41
CA GLU A 154 -29.87 -13.02 -5.20
C GLU A 154 -29.43 -14.44 -4.85
N TYR A 155 -29.07 -14.68 -3.59
CA TYR A 155 -28.70 -15.99 -3.07
C TYR A 155 -29.51 -16.35 -1.83
N ARG A 156 -29.79 -17.64 -1.67
CA ARG A 156 -30.52 -18.21 -0.55
C ARG A 156 -29.77 -19.41 0.01
N GLU A 157 -29.63 -19.42 1.33
CA GLU A 157 -29.15 -20.56 2.11
C GLU A 157 -30.26 -21.04 3.04
N THR A 158 -30.64 -22.31 2.96
CA THR A 158 -31.69 -22.88 3.82
C THR A 158 -31.14 -23.68 4.98
N LYS A 159 -30.18 -24.58 4.73
CA LYS A 159 -29.48 -25.35 5.74
C LYS A 159 -28.26 -26.09 5.15
N GLY A 160 -27.16 -26.12 5.90
CA GLY A 160 -26.03 -27.01 5.65
C GLY A 160 -24.87 -26.26 5.01
N ASN A 161 -24.37 -26.76 3.88
CA ASN A 161 -23.26 -26.11 3.20
C ASN A 161 -23.75 -24.86 2.46
N ALA A 162 -23.16 -23.71 2.77
CA ALA A 162 -23.45 -22.46 2.11
C ALA A 162 -22.33 -22.10 1.11
N ARG A 163 -22.67 -22.01 -0.18
CA ARG A 163 -21.73 -21.67 -1.26
C ARG A 163 -22.43 -20.82 -2.33
N CYS A 164 -21.74 -19.80 -2.83
CA CYS A 164 -22.23 -18.93 -3.91
C CYS A 164 -21.07 -18.39 -4.75
N ILE A 165 -20.98 -18.81 -6.01
CA ILE A 165 -19.95 -18.37 -6.97
C ILE A 165 -20.63 -17.84 -8.23
N VAL A 166 -20.22 -16.65 -8.68
CA VAL A 166 -20.66 -16.07 -9.94
C VAL A 166 -19.47 -15.94 -10.89
N SER A 167 -19.58 -16.64 -12.02
CA SER A 167 -18.58 -16.62 -13.09
C SER A 167 -19.22 -16.29 -14.43
N TRP A 168 -18.40 -15.95 -15.41
CA TRP A 168 -18.84 -15.76 -16.79
C TRP A 168 -17.83 -16.34 -17.79
N GLN A 169 -18.26 -16.49 -19.04
CA GLN A 169 -17.38 -16.85 -20.16
C GLN A 169 -17.91 -16.29 -21.48
N SER A 170 -17.02 -16.13 -22.45
CA SER A 170 -17.34 -15.70 -23.82
C SER A 170 -16.35 -16.35 -24.81
N PRO A 171 -16.51 -16.23 -26.13
CA PRO A 171 -15.51 -16.71 -27.09
C PRO A 171 -14.07 -16.28 -26.78
N SER A 172 -13.87 -15.04 -26.31
CA SER A 172 -12.57 -14.48 -25.94
C SER A 172 -12.25 -14.52 -24.45
N THR A 173 -13.24 -14.79 -23.59
CA THR A 173 -13.13 -14.83 -22.12
C THR A 173 -13.19 -16.29 -21.65
N PRO A 174 -12.10 -16.87 -21.11
CA PRO A 174 -12.19 -18.17 -20.45
C PRO A 174 -13.17 -18.10 -19.28
N ARG A 175 -13.69 -19.24 -18.82
CA ARG A 175 -14.54 -19.23 -17.61
C ARG A 175 -13.74 -18.69 -16.43
N GLU A 176 -14.21 -17.59 -15.86
CA GLU A 176 -13.56 -16.90 -14.74
C GLU A 176 -14.60 -16.36 -13.77
N VAL A 177 -14.27 -16.33 -12.48
CA VAL A 177 -15.01 -15.56 -11.47
C VAL A 177 -14.95 -14.09 -11.87
N ILE A 178 -16.08 -13.38 -11.73
CA ILE A 178 -16.12 -11.95 -12.04
C ILE A 178 -15.39 -11.19 -10.93
N ASP A 179 -14.19 -10.71 -11.22
CA ASP A 179 -13.41 -9.82 -10.35
C ASP A 179 -13.74 -8.34 -10.61
N PRO A 180 -13.27 -7.39 -9.78
CA PRO A 180 -13.31 -5.97 -10.10
C PRO A 180 -12.53 -5.62 -11.38
N VAL A 181 -13.06 -4.67 -12.17
CA VAL A 181 -12.47 -4.23 -13.45
C VAL A 181 -11.05 -3.70 -13.32
N THR A 182 -10.69 -3.10 -12.18
CA THR A 182 -9.36 -2.57 -11.88
C THR A 182 -8.97 -2.95 -10.45
N GLN A 183 -7.73 -3.37 -10.26
CA GLN A 183 -7.20 -3.80 -8.97
C GLN A 183 -6.37 -2.69 -8.36
N GLN A 184 -6.88 -2.09 -7.28
CA GLN A 184 -6.27 -0.94 -6.62
C GLN A 184 -6.25 -1.20 -5.13
N ALA A 185 -5.08 -1.21 -4.52
CA ALA A 185 -4.94 -1.45 -3.09
C ALA A 185 -4.65 -0.14 -2.34
N LEU A 186 -5.02 -0.08 -1.06
CA LEU A 186 -4.65 1.00 -0.15
C LEU A 186 -3.51 0.54 0.78
N ASN A 187 -2.43 1.31 0.87
CA ASN A 187 -1.46 1.20 1.95
C ASN A 187 -2.01 1.89 3.21
N ALA A 188 -2.58 1.10 4.11
CA ALA A 188 -3.31 1.57 5.29
C ALA A 188 -2.39 2.15 6.38
N ALA A 189 -1.07 1.91 6.34
CA ALA A 189 -0.14 2.45 7.34
C ALA A 189 -0.21 3.99 7.43
N SER A 190 -0.52 4.66 6.32
CA SER A 190 -0.69 6.12 6.31
C SER A 190 -1.90 6.63 7.12
N PHE A 191 -2.76 5.73 7.59
CA PHE A 191 -4.03 6.03 8.24
C PHE A 191 -4.18 5.39 9.61
N VAL A 192 -3.09 4.89 10.21
CA VAL A 192 -3.13 4.13 11.47
C VAL A 192 -3.96 4.79 12.56
N SER A 193 -3.90 6.12 12.67
CA SER A 193 -4.67 6.91 13.63
C SER A 193 -6.18 6.97 13.37
N TYR A 194 -6.69 6.44 12.26
CA TYR A 194 -8.10 6.52 11.84
C TYR A 194 -8.69 5.18 11.41
N ILE A 195 -8.02 4.06 11.68
CA ILE A 195 -8.52 2.74 11.26
C ILE A 195 -9.49 2.16 12.29
N TRP A 196 -9.12 2.23 13.57
CA TRP A 196 -9.86 1.55 14.63
C TRP A 196 -10.91 2.46 15.27
N ALA A 197 -12.12 1.93 15.45
CA ALA A 197 -13.19 2.56 16.20
C ALA A 197 -12.79 2.78 17.67
N ASP A 198 -12.06 1.83 18.25
CA ASP A 198 -11.44 1.96 19.56
C ASP A 198 -10.08 2.67 19.45
N LEU A 199 -10.04 3.94 19.88
CA LEU A 199 -8.84 4.76 19.84
C LEU A 199 -7.71 4.20 20.73
N MET A 200 -8.04 3.37 21.73
CA MET A 200 -7.04 2.69 22.55
C MET A 200 -6.07 1.86 21.73
N LYS A 201 -6.54 1.24 20.64
CA LYS A 201 -5.72 0.39 19.76
C LYS A 201 -4.57 1.13 19.09
N THR A 202 -4.66 2.45 19.01
CA THR A 202 -3.60 3.33 18.50
C THR A 202 -3.03 4.28 19.56
N ALA A 203 -3.50 4.23 20.79
CA ALA A 203 -3.07 5.14 21.85
C ALA A 203 -1.69 4.77 22.42
N ARG A 204 -1.09 5.69 23.18
CA ARG A 204 0.20 5.49 23.86
C ARG A 204 0.12 5.92 25.32
N TYR A 205 0.91 5.30 26.19
CA TYR A 205 1.12 5.79 27.56
C TYR A 205 2.34 6.72 27.61
N GLY A 206 2.31 7.75 28.43
CA GLY A 206 3.44 8.68 28.59
C GLY A 206 4.68 7.98 29.14
N ALA A 207 5.75 7.87 28.33
CA ALA A 207 7.16 7.52 28.61
C ALA A 207 7.55 6.47 29.69
N GLN A 208 6.63 5.78 30.37
CA GLN A 208 6.94 4.89 31.50
C GLN A 208 6.22 3.53 31.35
N ARG A 209 6.85 2.60 30.61
CA ARG A 209 6.41 1.18 30.48
C ARG A 209 6.17 0.50 31.84
N GLU A 210 6.87 0.92 32.90
CA GLU A 210 6.72 0.40 34.26
C GLU A 210 5.34 0.68 34.91
N SER A 211 4.49 1.47 34.24
CA SER A 211 3.13 1.81 34.71
C SER A 211 2.02 0.91 34.18
N VAL A 212 2.35 -0.04 33.31
CA VAL A 212 1.40 -0.97 32.67
C VAL A 212 1.83 -2.43 32.84
N ASP A 213 0.91 -3.37 32.65
CA ASP A 213 1.19 -4.81 32.60
C ASP A 213 1.67 -5.24 31.20
N ASP A 214 1.91 -6.54 31.02
CA ASP A 214 2.39 -7.11 29.76
C ASP A 214 1.40 -6.95 28.59
N HIS A 215 0.13 -6.66 28.89
CA HIS A 215 -0.91 -6.36 27.89
C HIS A 215 -1.10 -4.84 27.69
N GLY A 216 -0.26 -4.01 28.30
CA GLY A 216 -0.31 -2.56 28.19
C GLY A 216 -1.40 -1.91 29.05
N TRP A 217 -1.96 -2.59 30.04
CA TRP A 217 -3.00 -2.02 30.90
C TRP A 217 -2.43 -1.44 32.22
N PRO A 218 -3.01 -0.35 32.77
CA PRO A 218 -2.48 0.34 33.95
C PRO A 218 -2.31 -0.55 35.21
N THR A 219 -1.14 -0.50 35.84
CA THR A 219 -0.83 -1.22 37.09
C THR A 219 -0.75 -0.32 38.32
N ARG A 220 -0.59 0.99 38.14
CA ARG A 220 -0.44 1.97 39.23
C ARG A 220 -1.26 3.25 39.02
N ASN A 221 -1.44 4.01 40.10
CA ASN A 221 -2.13 5.31 40.06
C ASN A 221 -1.34 6.35 39.26
N GLY A 222 -2.04 7.23 38.55
CA GLY A 222 -1.42 8.30 37.76
C GLY A 222 -0.95 7.86 36.38
N THR A 223 -1.43 6.71 35.89
CA THR A 223 -1.10 6.23 34.54
C THR A 223 -1.74 7.15 33.49
N GLU A 224 -0.91 7.71 32.60
CA GLU A 224 -1.33 8.72 31.61
C GLU A 224 -1.71 8.06 30.28
N LEU A 225 -2.98 8.14 29.90
CA LEU A 225 -3.41 7.76 28.57
C LEU A 225 -3.30 8.95 27.61
N ILE A 226 -2.39 8.82 26.65
CA ILE A 226 -2.21 9.76 25.55
C ILE A 226 -2.92 9.16 24.33
N MET A 227 -4.03 9.78 23.95
CA MET A 227 -4.65 9.52 22.65
C MET A 227 -3.68 9.98 21.52
N MET A 228 -3.63 9.30 20.37
CA MET A 228 -2.55 9.45 19.39
C MET A 228 -2.59 10.74 18.54
N GLU A 229 -1.42 11.31 18.19
CA GLU A 229 -1.18 12.36 17.17
C GLU A 229 -2.10 13.60 17.23
N MET A 230 -2.14 14.25 18.40
CA MET A 230 -3.28 15.10 18.68
C MET A 230 -3.01 16.58 18.57
N SER A 231 -3.93 17.22 17.86
CA SER A 231 -4.01 18.65 17.84
C SER A 231 -5.35 19.19 18.27
N SER A 232 -5.34 20.41 18.77
CA SER A 232 -6.57 21.12 19.08
C SER A 232 -7.39 21.47 17.84
N GLU A 233 -6.89 21.24 16.63
CA GLU A 233 -7.53 21.62 15.37
C GLU A 233 -8.02 20.43 14.55
N ASP A 234 -7.71 19.21 14.98
CA ASP A 234 -8.14 17.99 14.30
C ASP A 234 -9.65 17.77 14.54
N ARG A 235 -10.42 18.08 13.51
CA ARG A 235 -11.88 18.04 13.57
C ARG A 235 -12.44 16.63 13.39
N GLU A 236 -11.68 15.73 12.77
CA GLU A 236 -12.09 14.34 12.51
C GLU A 236 -12.42 13.61 13.82
N LEU A 237 -11.72 13.99 14.89
CA LEU A 237 -11.84 13.43 16.24
C LEU A 237 -12.73 14.28 17.17
N SER A 238 -13.44 15.29 16.66
CA SER A 238 -14.41 16.01 17.50
C SER A 238 -15.69 15.19 17.69
N GLY A 239 -16.32 15.27 18.86
CA GLY A 239 -17.63 14.65 19.10
C GLY A 239 -17.74 13.97 20.46
N THR A 240 -18.71 13.07 20.59
CA THR A 240 -18.94 12.26 21.79
C THR A 240 -18.28 10.91 21.66
N TYR A 241 -17.44 10.57 22.65
CA TYR A 241 -16.78 9.27 22.80
C TYR A 241 -17.50 8.41 23.84
N LEU A 242 -17.45 7.09 23.69
CA LEU A 242 -17.74 6.14 24.77
C LEU A 242 -16.44 5.75 25.48
N ILE A 243 -16.45 5.88 26.80
CA ILE A 243 -15.41 5.37 27.69
C ILE A 243 -15.98 4.15 28.41
N ARG A 244 -15.27 3.01 28.32
CA ARG A 244 -15.63 1.80 29.04
C ARG A 244 -14.38 1.10 29.55
N PHE A 245 -14.39 0.60 30.79
CA PHE A 245 -13.28 -0.18 31.34
C PHE A 245 -13.74 -1.07 32.49
N LYS A 246 -12.97 -2.11 32.81
CA LYS A 246 -13.19 -2.94 34.00
C LYS A 246 -12.59 -2.26 35.23
N GLY A 247 -13.28 -2.36 36.36
CA GLY A 247 -12.90 -1.74 37.63
C GLY A 247 -13.44 -0.31 37.81
N GLN A 248 -12.93 0.38 38.82
CA GLN A 248 -13.28 1.76 39.15
C GLN A 248 -12.03 2.64 39.11
N ALA A 249 -12.14 3.82 38.50
CA ALA A 249 -11.11 4.83 38.55
C ALA A 249 -11.72 6.22 38.42
N GLN A 250 -11.00 7.20 38.93
CA GLN A 250 -11.23 8.59 38.61
C GLN A 250 -10.53 8.90 37.29
N LEU A 251 -11.26 9.50 36.35
CA LEU A 251 -10.68 10.01 35.11
C LEU A 251 -10.55 11.52 35.21
N ARG A 252 -9.35 12.05 35.01
CA ARG A 252 -9.11 13.48 34.99
C ARG A 252 -8.47 13.89 33.68
N GLN A 253 -8.90 14.98 33.08
CA GLN A 253 -8.14 15.59 32.00
C GLN A 253 -6.84 16.18 32.57
N ALA A 254 -5.72 15.68 32.06
CA ALA A 254 -4.37 16.05 32.45
C ALA A 254 -4.04 17.52 32.18
N CYS A 255 -4.05 17.87 30.91
CA CYS A 255 -3.70 19.17 30.35
C CYS A 255 -4.15 19.25 28.89
N CYS A 256 -3.99 20.46 28.34
CA CYS A 256 -4.22 20.86 26.95
C CYS A 256 -5.67 20.77 26.43
N GLY A 257 -6.00 21.66 25.49
CA GLY A 257 -7.30 21.65 24.83
C GLY A 257 -8.47 22.17 25.68
N ASN A 258 -9.65 22.17 25.08
CA ASN A 258 -10.88 22.51 25.80
C ASN A 258 -11.26 21.39 26.78
N PRO A 259 -11.81 21.72 27.97
CA PRO A 259 -12.22 20.69 28.91
C PRO A 259 -13.32 19.81 28.31
N PRO A 260 -13.17 18.48 28.35
CA PRO A 260 -14.23 17.61 27.92
C PRO A 260 -15.35 17.61 28.96
N LEU A 261 -16.55 17.31 28.49
CA LEU A 261 -17.73 17.13 29.32
C LEU A 261 -18.01 15.64 29.46
N PHE A 262 -17.83 15.11 30.68
CA PHE A 262 -18.17 13.73 30.99
C PHE A 262 -19.64 13.61 31.37
N ARG A 263 -20.26 12.48 31.02
CA ARG A 263 -21.60 12.10 31.50
C ARG A 263 -21.62 10.64 31.91
N ALA A 264 -22.20 10.36 33.07
CA ALA A 264 -22.38 9.00 33.59
C ALA A 264 -23.57 8.97 34.56
N GLY A 265 -24.41 7.93 34.48
CA GLY A 265 -25.55 7.77 35.40
C GLY A 265 -26.52 8.96 35.44
N GLY A 266 -26.70 9.65 34.30
CA GLY A 266 -27.54 10.86 34.20
C GLY A 266 -26.91 12.16 34.72
N ALA A 267 -25.76 12.08 35.40
CA ALA A 267 -25.02 13.25 35.89
C ALA A 267 -23.99 13.75 34.85
N GLN A 268 -23.61 15.02 34.97
CA GLN A 268 -22.57 15.66 34.18
C GLN A 268 -21.39 16.04 35.07
N PHE A 269 -20.18 15.88 34.54
CA PHE A 269 -18.96 16.24 35.24
C PHE A 269 -18.00 16.97 34.30
N GLU A 270 -17.51 18.12 34.72
CA GLU A 270 -16.53 18.89 33.96
C GLU A 270 -15.11 18.49 34.37
N ARG A 271 -14.21 18.30 33.39
CA ARG A 271 -12.77 17.96 33.57
C ARG A 271 -12.45 16.64 34.28
N THR A 272 -13.33 16.14 35.13
CA THR A 272 -13.07 14.99 36.00
C THR A 272 -14.32 14.12 36.09
N LEU A 273 -14.23 12.85 35.74
CA LEU A 273 -15.22 11.83 36.11
C LEU A 273 -14.80 11.22 37.47
N PRO A 274 -15.60 11.37 38.54
CA PRO A 274 -15.27 10.79 39.85
C PRO A 274 -15.22 9.26 39.82
N ALA A 275 -14.40 8.67 40.70
CA ALA A 275 -14.39 7.21 40.88
C ALA A 275 -15.79 6.70 41.27
N GLY A 276 -16.24 5.62 40.63
CA GLY A 276 -17.56 5.02 40.84
C GLY A 276 -18.69 5.63 40.00
N ALA A 277 -18.47 6.78 39.33
CA ALA A 277 -19.48 7.34 38.43
C ALA A 277 -19.65 6.45 37.19
N GLY A 278 -20.87 5.94 36.96
CA GLY A 278 -21.15 5.01 35.87
C GLY A 278 -20.66 3.58 36.09
N TYR A 279 -20.27 3.23 37.32
CA TYR A 279 -19.85 1.88 37.68
C TYR A 279 -21.03 0.95 37.94
N ASP A 280 -20.98 -0.22 37.30
CA ASP A 280 -21.85 -1.35 37.55
C ASP A 280 -21.07 -2.47 38.24
N SER A 281 -21.44 -2.76 39.49
CA SER A 281 -20.80 -3.80 40.30
C SER A 281 -21.06 -5.23 39.81
N SER A 282 -22.15 -5.47 39.07
CA SER A 282 -22.49 -6.80 38.59
C SER A 282 -21.55 -7.26 37.47
N SER A 283 -21.18 -6.35 36.57
CA SER A 283 -20.25 -6.61 35.48
C SER A 283 -18.82 -6.17 35.78
N ASN A 284 -18.58 -5.53 36.93
CA ASN A 284 -17.34 -4.85 37.28
C ASN A 284 -16.89 -3.87 36.18
N THR A 285 -17.81 -3.07 35.63
CA THR A 285 -17.56 -2.20 34.49
C THR A 285 -17.93 -0.76 34.82
N THR A 286 -17.04 0.18 34.52
CA THR A 286 -17.38 1.62 34.47
C THR A 286 -17.69 2.01 33.03
N SER A 287 -18.79 2.75 32.81
CA SER A 287 -19.16 3.32 31.51
C SER A 287 -19.54 4.79 31.63
N ALA A 288 -19.00 5.62 30.74
CA ALA A 288 -19.29 7.05 30.65
C ALA A 288 -19.17 7.54 29.20
N THR A 289 -19.75 8.69 28.88
CA THR A 289 -19.47 9.38 27.62
C THR A 289 -18.60 10.61 27.87
N MET A 290 -17.74 10.94 26.91
CA MET A 290 -16.90 12.14 26.94
C MET A 290 -17.09 12.94 25.66
N LYS A 291 -17.63 14.17 25.78
CA LYS A 291 -17.71 15.09 24.64
C LYS A 291 -16.44 15.93 24.56
N ALA A 292 -15.68 15.76 23.47
CA ALA A 292 -14.41 16.45 23.22
C ALA A 292 -14.51 17.36 21.97
N ARG A 293 -13.76 18.47 22.00
CA ARG A 293 -13.60 19.39 20.86
C ARG A 293 -12.21 19.21 20.28
N GLY A 294 -12.10 18.26 19.35
CA GLY A 294 -10.86 17.82 18.73
C GLY A 294 -10.05 16.86 19.58
N SER A 295 -8.88 16.47 19.08
CA SER A 295 -8.16 15.35 19.65
C SER A 295 -7.31 15.70 20.87
N ARG A 296 -6.90 16.95 21.15
CA ARG A 296 -5.93 17.27 22.23
C ARG A 296 -6.41 17.09 23.69
N THR A 297 -6.94 15.93 24.04
CA THR A 297 -7.38 15.53 25.39
C THR A 297 -6.47 14.39 25.88
N MET A 298 -5.90 14.55 27.07
CA MET A 298 -5.10 13.52 27.73
C MET A 298 -5.81 13.11 29.01
N LEU A 299 -5.95 11.80 29.26
CA LEU A 299 -6.72 11.26 30.37
C LEU A 299 -5.79 10.60 31.39
N PHE A 300 -5.87 11.03 32.65
CA PHE A 300 -5.25 10.37 33.78
C PHE A 300 -6.22 9.38 34.42
N PHE A 301 -5.73 8.18 34.66
CA PHE A 301 -6.40 7.20 35.52
C PHE A 301 -5.84 7.31 36.94
N GLU A 302 -6.63 7.87 37.84
CA GLU A 302 -6.36 7.95 39.28
C GLU A 302 -7.17 6.88 40.03
N ASN A 303 -6.61 6.31 41.10
CA ASN A 303 -7.19 5.17 41.82
C ASN A 303 -7.34 3.88 40.96
N ALA A 304 -6.42 3.66 40.01
CA ALA A 304 -6.42 2.53 39.08
C ALA A 304 -5.47 1.37 39.47
N SER A 305 -4.76 1.48 40.61
CA SER A 305 -3.72 0.53 41.04
C SER A 305 -4.19 -0.91 41.24
N ARG A 306 -3.31 -1.87 40.91
CA ARG A 306 -3.51 -3.31 41.11
C ARG A 306 -2.60 -3.84 42.24
N GLY A 307 -3.06 -3.79 43.49
CA GLY A 307 -2.36 -4.45 44.62
C GLY A 307 -2.74 -3.98 46.03
N GLY A 308 -3.00 -4.94 46.93
CA GLY A 308 -3.30 -4.78 48.38
C GLY A 308 -4.69 -5.30 48.81
N GLU A 309 -4.78 -6.06 49.91
CA GLU A 309 -5.99 -6.78 50.42
C GLU A 309 -7.23 -5.91 50.70
N SER A 310 -7.16 -4.59 50.53
CA SER A 310 -8.35 -3.74 50.58
C SER A 310 -8.34 -2.64 49.51
N ARG A 311 -8.79 -2.97 48.29
CA ARG A 311 -9.77 -2.22 47.46
C ARG A 311 -9.88 -2.82 46.06
N ARG A 312 -11.12 -2.84 45.55
CA ARG A 312 -11.63 -3.65 44.44
C ARG A 312 -10.98 -3.28 43.08
N ALA A 313 -10.45 -4.31 42.40
CA ALA A 313 -10.09 -4.44 40.97
C ALA A 313 -9.53 -3.20 40.26
N GLY A 314 -8.22 -3.18 40.01
CA GLY A 314 -7.59 -2.15 39.15
C GLY A 314 -8.10 -2.18 37.70
N VAL A 315 -7.70 -1.19 36.90
CA VAL A 315 -8.33 -0.90 35.59
C VAL A 315 -7.75 -1.73 34.44
N THR A 316 -8.59 -2.49 33.74
CA THR A 316 -8.24 -3.23 32.50
C THR A 316 -9.27 -2.98 31.40
N GLN A 317 -9.00 -3.47 30.18
CA GLN A 317 -9.94 -3.45 29.05
C GLN A 317 -10.54 -2.06 28.79
N ILE A 318 -9.68 -1.04 28.87
CA ILE A 318 -10.06 0.33 28.54
C ILE A 318 -10.41 0.35 27.06
N LYS A 319 -11.57 0.91 26.76
CA LYS A 319 -12.05 1.21 25.41
C LYS A 319 -12.41 2.67 25.35
N LEU A 320 -12.00 3.31 24.25
CA LEU A 320 -12.31 4.69 23.94
C LEU A 320 -12.89 4.76 22.53
N MET A 321 -14.18 4.51 22.44
CA MET A 321 -14.86 4.43 21.14
C MET A 321 -15.09 5.83 20.58
N ARG A 322 -14.65 6.04 19.34
CA ARG A 322 -14.74 7.32 18.63
C ARG A 322 -16.20 7.73 18.37
N PRO A 323 -16.45 9.03 18.13
CA PRO A 323 -17.69 9.51 17.51
C PRO A 323 -17.96 8.79 16.18
N LEU A 324 -19.22 8.58 15.79
CA LEU A 324 -19.57 7.92 14.51
C LEU A 324 -19.06 8.67 13.27
N ALA A 325 -18.92 9.98 13.41
CA ALA A 325 -18.44 10.90 12.39
C ALA A 325 -17.93 12.17 13.08
N PRO A 326 -17.18 13.03 12.37
CA PRO A 326 -16.70 14.30 12.92
C PRO A 326 -17.84 15.16 13.50
N GLY A 327 -17.71 15.54 14.77
CA GLY A 327 -18.69 16.34 15.51
C GLY A 327 -19.93 15.57 15.98
N SER A 328 -20.04 14.27 15.72
CA SER A 328 -21.22 13.48 16.09
C SER A 328 -21.46 13.44 17.59
N ASP A 329 -22.74 13.51 17.99
CA ASP A 329 -23.18 13.26 19.37
C ASP A 329 -23.31 11.76 19.69
N GLN A 330 -23.23 10.90 18.67
CA GLN A 330 -23.22 9.45 18.78
C GLN A 330 -21.79 8.89 18.65
N HIS A 331 -21.52 7.79 19.32
CA HIS A 331 -20.24 7.07 19.29
C HIS A 331 -20.39 5.68 18.67
N HIS A 332 -19.27 5.08 18.27
CA HIS A 332 -19.21 3.68 17.87
C HIS A 332 -19.63 2.77 19.04
N ALA A 333 -20.21 1.62 18.73
CA ALA A 333 -20.57 0.63 19.75
C ALA A 333 -19.31 0.06 20.42
N SER A 334 -19.42 -0.50 21.63
CA SER A 334 -18.24 -0.97 22.37
C SER A 334 -17.52 -2.16 21.76
N ASP A 335 -18.18 -2.86 20.86
CA ASP A 335 -17.74 -4.05 20.14
C ASP A 335 -17.43 -3.76 18.66
N GLU A 336 -17.69 -2.54 18.20
CA GLU A 336 -17.34 -2.11 16.85
C GLU A 336 -15.82 -1.95 16.70
N ILE A 337 -15.28 -2.40 15.56
CA ILE A 337 -13.83 -2.56 15.37
C ILE A 337 -13.27 -1.47 14.47
N VAL A 338 -13.88 -1.29 13.30
CA VAL A 338 -13.39 -0.37 12.27
C VAL A 338 -14.09 0.98 12.38
N TYR A 339 -13.32 2.07 12.28
CA TYR A 339 -13.85 3.43 12.23
C TYR A 339 -14.68 3.62 10.96
N ARG A 340 -15.98 3.93 11.09
CA ARG A 340 -16.91 3.98 9.94
C ARG A 340 -16.46 4.89 8.79
N PRO A 341 -15.95 6.12 9.02
CA PRO A 341 -15.46 6.96 7.93
C PRO A 341 -14.29 6.33 7.15
N PHE A 342 -13.36 5.66 7.84
CA PHE A 342 -12.27 4.94 7.18
C PHE A 342 -12.80 3.73 6.39
N LYS A 343 -13.66 2.93 7.01
CA LYS A 343 -14.32 1.79 6.36
C LYS A 343 -15.01 2.20 5.06
N ALA A 344 -15.79 3.29 5.08
CA ALA A 344 -16.49 3.77 3.88
C ALA A 344 -15.52 4.14 2.74
N ILE A 345 -14.40 4.79 3.04
CA ILE A 345 -13.39 5.13 2.02
C ILE A 345 -12.75 3.89 1.44
N VAL A 346 -12.45 2.89 2.27
CA VAL A 346 -11.86 1.64 1.78
C VAL A 346 -12.84 0.97 0.81
N GLN A 347 -14.08 0.77 1.27
CA GLN A 347 -15.13 0.06 0.52
C GLN A 347 -15.52 0.73 -0.79
N ASP A 348 -15.43 2.05 -0.92
CA ASP A 348 -15.90 2.73 -2.12
C ASP A 348 -14.82 2.88 -3.20
N ASN A 349 -13.55 2.63 -2.89
CA ASN A 349 -12.45 3.09 -3.74
C ASN A 349 -11.33 2.06 -3.98
N PHE A 350 -11.21 1.00 -3.17
CA PHE A 350 -10.12 0.03 -3.25
C PHE A 350 -10.65 -1.40 -3.33
N THR A 351 -9.81 -2.34 -3.79
CA THR A 351 -10.10 -3.79 -3.89
C THR A 351 -9.27 -4.62 -2.90
N ALA A 352 -8.29 -3.99 -2.26
CA ALA A 352 -7.41 -4.62 -1.30
C ALA A 352 -6.87 -3.60 -0.30
N VAL A 353 -6.53 -4.07 0.89
CA VAL A 353 -5.88 -3.26 1.92
C VAL A 353 -4.53 -3.88 2.27
N ARG A 354 -3.46 -3.16 1.94
CA ARG A 354 -2.10 -3.47 2.38
C ARG A 354 -1.85 -2.86 3.74
N TRP A 355 -1.32 -3.68 4.61
CA TRP A 355 -0.96 -3.25 5.94
C TRP A 355 0.56 -3.29 6.16
N LEU A 356 1.13 -2.12 6.49
CA LEU A 356 2.58 -1.87 6.57
C LEU A 356 3.02 -1.25 7.92
N GLU A 357 2.12 -0.95 8.86
CA GLU A 357 2.48 -0.19 10.07
C GLU A 357 3.55 -0.91 10.92
N GLY A 358 4.73 -0.29 11.04
CA GLY A 358 5.87 -0.88 11.76
C GLY A 358 6.55 -2.04 11.03
N ALA A 359 6.16 -2.37 9.77
CA ALA A 359 6.75 -3.44 8.96
C ALA A 359 8.28 -3.35 8.81
N ASN A 360 8.82 -2.12 8.77
CA ASN A 360 10.25 -1.84 8.67
C ASN A 360 11.03 -2.06 9.97
N GLU A 361 10.33 -2.31 11.08
CA GLU A 361 10.89 -2.44 12.42
C GLU A 361 10.54 -3.79 13.05
N LYS A 362 9.94 -4.72 12.28
CA LYS A 362 9.52 -6.03 12.78
C LYS A 362 10.66 -6.99 12.97
N THR A 363 10.75 -7.59 14.16
CA THR A 363 11.88 -8.44 14.57
C THR A 363 11.44 -9.74 15.23
N GLU A 364 10.14 -9.94 15.40
CA GLU A 364 9.53 -11.10 16.02
C GLU A 364 9.85 -12.35 15.21
N LYS A 365 10.46 -13.33 15.89
CA LYS A 365 10.77 -14.64 15.32
C LYS A 365 9.67 -15.66 15.60
N GLU A 366 9.23 -15.73 16.84
CA GLU A 366 8.29 -16.74 17.34
C GLU A 366 6.86 -16.19 17.40
N TRP A 367 5.87 -17.06 17.19
CA TRP A 367 4.45 -16.69 17.18
C TRP A 367 4.00 -15.99 18.47
N SER A 368 4.55 -16.38 19.62
CA SER A 368 4.23 -15.79 20.92
C SER A 368 4.71 -14.35 21.08
N GLY A 369 5.59 -13.86 20.20
CA GLY A 369 6.08 -12.48 20.23
C GLY A 369 5.16 -11.46 19.55
N ARG A 370 4.09 -11.90 18.87
CA ARG A 370 3.15 -11.02 18.17
C ARG A 370 2.21 -10.27 19.13
N ALA A 371 1.59 -9.20 18.65
CA ALA A 371 0.49 -8.55 19.36
C ALA A 371 -0.80 -9.38 19.33
N LEU A 372 -1.50 -9.40 20.45
CA LEU A 372 -2.73 -10.13 20.67
C LEU A 372 -3.94 -9.17 20.73
N PRO A 373 -5.16 -9.65 20.44
CA PRO A 373 -6.37 -8.82 20.51
C PRO A 373 -6.63 -8.24 21.92
N GLY A 374 -6.14 -8.93 22.94
CA GLY A 374 -6.22 -8.54 24.35
C GLY A 374 -5.28 -7.42 24.77
N ASP A 375 -4.31 -7.06 23.92
CA ASP A 375 -3.39 -5.98 24.19
C ASP A 375 -4.07 -4.61 24.03
N ALA A 376 -3.63 -3.65 24.83
CA ALA A 376 -4.24 -2.33 24.91
C ALA A 376 -4.03 -1.52 23.63
N PHE A 377 -2.86 -1.61 23.01
CA PHE A 377 -2.46 -0.83 21.83
C PHE A 377 -1.56 -1.64 20.88
N PHE A 378 -1.57 -1.28 19.60
CA PHE A 378 -0.78 -1.92 18.54
C PHE A 378 0.49 -1.13 18.17
N GLN A 379 0.85 -0.10 18.95
CA GLN A 379 1.89 0.87 18.60
C GLN A 379 3.12 0.86 19.53
N SER A 380 4.28 0.49 18.94
CA SER A 380 5.69 0.61 19.37
C SER A 380 6.03 0.63 20.87
N SER A 381 5.57 -0.36 21.63
CA SER A 381 6.34 -0.87 22.77
C SER A 381 5.96 -2.30 23.22
N LEU A 382 4.92 -2.94 22.69
CA LEU A 382 4.58 -4.33 23.03
C LEU A 382 4.17 -5.17 21.81
N GLY A 383 4.64 -4.78 20.62
CA GLY A 383 4.30 -5.48 19.39
C GLY A 383 3.36 -4.66 18.50
N GLN A 384 3.37 -5.11 17.26
CA GLN A 384 2.82 -4.49 16.07
C GLN A 384 1.31 -4.75 15.91
N GLU A 385 0.85 -4.66 14.67
CA GLU A 385 -0.36 -5.21 14.07
C GLU A 385 -0.88 -6.49 14.74
N ASN A 386 -2.19 -6.53 14.93
CA ASN A 386 -2.88 -7.72 15.39
C ASN A 386 -3.53 -8.45 14.19
N TRP A 387 -3.07 -9.67 13.90
CA TRP A 387 -3.55 -10.44 12.74
C TRP A 387 -5.06 -10.67 12.75
N GLU A 388 -5.66 -10.95 13.91
CA GLU A 388 -7.11 -11.13 14.02
C GLU A 388 -7.87 -9.87 13.62
N TYR A 389 -7.45 -8.69 14.09
CA TYR A 389 -8.10 -7.42 13.75
C TYR A 389 -7.90 -7.05 12.28
N LEU A 390 -6.76 -7.41 11.67
CA LEU A 390 -6.56 -7.22 10.22
C LEU A 390 -7.47 -8.12 9.39
N VAL A 391 -7.66 -9.39 9.80
CA VAL A 391 -8.64 -10.29 9.18
C VAL A 391 -10.04 -9.71 9.29
N MET A 392 -10.43 -9.22 10.46
CA MET A 392 -11.75 -8.65 10.67
C MET A 392 -11.95 -7.35 9.91
N LEU A 393 -10.91 -6.51 9.79
CA LEU A 393 -10.93 -5.33 8.93
C LEU A 393 -11.23 -5.72 7.48
N ALA A 394 -10.47 -6.67 6.92
CA ALA A 394 -10.69 -7.17 5.57
C ALA A 394 -12.10 -7.76 5.39
N ASN A 395 -12.57 -8.53 6.37
CA ASN A 395 -13.90 -9.13 6.36
C ASN A 395 -15.03 -8.09 6.47
N GLU A 396 -14.86 -7.02 7.24
CA GLU A 396 -15.86 -5.97 7.42
C GLU A 396 -15.91 -4.98 6.25
N THR A 397 -14.77 -4.77 5.58
CA THR A 397 -14.70 -3.96 4.36
C THR A 397 -15.11 -4.79 3.14
N GLY A 398 -14.81 -6.09 3.11
CA GLY A 398 -15.03 -6.97 1.96
C GLY A 398 -13.92 -6.86 0.92
N GLU A 399 -12.72 -6.45 1.35
CA GLU A 399 -11.55 -6.21 0.50
C GLU A 399 -10.48 -7.28 0.72
N ASP A 400 -9.69 -7.58 -0.31
CA ASP A 400 -8.60 -8.53 -0.17
C ASP A 400 -7.55 -8.06 0.86
N LEU A 401 -6.92 -9.01 1.55
CA LEU A 401 -5.98 -8.72 2.62
C LEU A 401 -4.55 -8.79 2.11
N TYR A 402 -3.75 -7.72 2.24
CA TYR A 402 -2.31 -7.76 1.96
C TYR A 402 -1.52 -7.56 3.27
N LEU A 403 -0.83 -8.61 3.69
CA LEU A 403 0.03 -8.66 4.87
C LEU A 403 1.52 -8.57 4.55
N THR A 404 2.27 -7.89 5.41
CA THR A 404 3.73 -7.97 5.45
C THR A 404 4.21 -8.61 6.76
N THR A 405 4.81 -9.80 6.69
CA THR A 405 5.23 -10.56 7.87
C THR A 405 6.49 -9.96 8.51
N PRO A 406 6.80 -10.28 9.77
CA PRO A 406 8.12 -10.02 10.33
C PRO A 406 9.22 -10.70 9.50
N ILE A 407 10.36 -10.02 9.33
CA ILE A 407 11.48 -10.56 8.55
C ILE A 407 12.16 -11.76 9.23
N ALA A 408 12.12 -11.81 10.57
CA ALA A 408 12.72 -12.86 11.37
C ALA A 408 11.77 -14.04 11.67
N ALA A 409 10.50 -13.96 11.25
CA ALA A 409 9.49 -14.98 11.52
C ALA A 409 10.00 -16.36 11.10
N ASP A 410 9.86 -17.36 11.97
CA ASP A 410 10.26 -18.75 11.69
C ASP A 410 9.16 -19.55 10.95
N ASP A 411 9.46 -20.80 10.61
CA ASP A 411 8.52 -21.63 9.84
C ASP A 411 7.24 -21.96 10.62
N ALA A 412 7.33 -22.05 11.95
CA ALA A 412 6.16 -22.27 12.81
C ALA A 412 5.27 -21.02 12.87
N TYR A 413 5.87 -19.83 12.84
CA TYR A 413 5.14 -18.57 12.71
C TYR A 413 4.34 -18.54 11.41
N PHE A 414 4.96 -18.84 10.27
CA PHE A 414 4.28 -18.84 8.98
C PHE A 414 3.13 -19.85 8.91
N GLU A 415 3.33 -21.05 9.44
CA GLU A 415 2.28 -22.06 9.49
C GLU A 415 1.11 -21.63 10.38
N LYS A 416 1.39 -21.04 11.56
CA LYS A 416 0.35 -20.49 12.43
C LYS A 416 -0.38 -19.31 11.82
N LEU A 417 0.29 -18.44 11.06
CA LEU A 417 -0.36 -17.36 10.33
C LEU A 417 -1.32 -17.94 9.26
N ALA A 418 -0.87 -18.93 8.50
CA ALA A 418 -1.71 -19.60 7.51
C ALA A 418 -2.93 -20.28 8.15
N LEU A 419 -2.76 -20.90 9.33
CA LEU A 419 -3.86 -21.50 10.10
C LEU A 419 -4.84 -20.46 10.62
N LEU A 420 -4.35 -19.33 11.15
CA LEU A 420 -5.20 -18.21 11.61
C LEU A 420 -6.09 -17.70 10.48
N LEU A 421 -5.49 -17.50 9.30
CA LEU A 421 -6.23 -17.02 8.13
C LEU A 421 -7.26 -18.05 7.64
N ARG A 422 -6.96 -19.35 7.73
CA ARG A 422 -7.85 -20.43 7.25
C ARG A 422 -8.98 -20.76 8.21
N TYR A 423 -8.70 -20.79 9.52
CA TYR A 423 -9.61 -21.35 10.52
C TYR A 423 -9.97 -20.39 11.67
N GLY A 424 -9.32 -19.22 11.76
CA GLY A 424 -9.50 -18.27 12.85
C GLY A 424 -8.62 -18.58 14.05
N SER A 425 -8.87 -17.90 15.18
CA SER A 425 -8.09 -18.09 16.41
C SER A 425 -8.94 -17.92 17.68
N ASP A 426 -8.40 -18.40 18.79
CA ASP A 426 -8.93 -18.11 20.14
C ASP A 426 -8.45 -16.74 20.69
N GLY A 427 -7.72 -15.97 19.86
CA GLY A 427 -7.05 -14.73 20.24
C GLY A 427 -5.59 -14.91 20.70
N LYS A 428 -5.10 -16.14 20.76
CA LYS A 428 -3.71 -16.47 21.09
C LYS A 428 -3.14 -17.48 20.11
N GLU A 429 -3.80 -18.61 19.92
CA GLU A 429 -3.42 -19.69 19.02
C GLU A 429 -4.45 -19.85 17.90
N PRO A 430 -4.00 -20.13 16.66
CA PRO A 430 -4.92 -20.43 15.58
C PRO A 430 -5.57 -21.80 15.77
N TYR A 431 -6.80 -21.95 15.29
CA TYR A 431 -7.42 -23.27 15.18
C TYR A 431 -6.75 -24.10 14.07
N ARG A 432 -6.85 -25.43 14.17
CA ARG A 432 -6.24 -26.37 13.21
C ARG A 432 -7.20 -26.94 12.18
N GLU A 433 -8.48 -26.73 12.40
CA GLU A 433 -9.59 -27.22 11.60
C GLU A 433 -10.77 -26.24 11.71
N SER A 434 -11.77 -26.39 10.83
CA SER A 434 -12.96 -25.55 10.89
C SER A 434 -13.59 -25.64 12.28
N THR A 435 -13.80 -24.48 12.90
CA THR A 435 -14.32 -24.36 14.26
C THR A 435 -15.61 -23.57 14.23
N PRO A 436 -16.76 -24.13 14.66
CA PRO A 436 -18.01 -23.37 14.74
C PRO A 436 -17.89 -22.21 15.74
N ASN A 437 -18.34 -21.02 15.37
CA ASN A 437 -18.31 -19.81 16.21
C ASN A 437 -16.92 -19.51 16.81
N PRO A 438 -15.88 -19.37 15.97
CA PRO A 438 -14.53 -19.06 16.45
C PRO A 438 -14.54 -17.72 17.20
N ILE A 439 -13.68 -17.57 18.22
CA ILE A 439 -13.62 -16.30 18.98
C ILE A 439 -13.22 -15.14 18.06
N TYR A 440 -12.21 -15.38 17.22
CA TYR A 440 -11.85 -14.52 16.10
C TYR A 440 -11.98 -15.30 14.79
N PRO A 441 -12.77 -14.80 13.84
CA PRO A 441 -13.09 -15.52 12.61
C PRO A 441 -11.90 -15.62 11.65
N PRO A 442 -11.88 -16.63 10.76
CA PRO A 442 -10.93 -16.70 9.65
C PRO A 442 -11.17 -15.60 8.62
N LEU A 443 -10.26 -15.51 7.64
CA LEU A 443 -10.47 -14.68 6.46
C LEU A 443 -11.70 -15.17 5.71
N ASN A 444 -12.56 -14.22 5.34
CA ASN A 444 -13.80 -14.49 4.62
C ASN A 444 -13.51 -15.29 3.35
N PRO A 445 -14.29 -16.34 3.07
CA PRO A 445 -14.06 -17.23 1.95
C PRO A 445 -14.31 -16.59 0.59
N ASN A 446 -14.57 -15.28 0.48
CA ASN A 446 -14.55 -14.52 -0.79
C ASN A 446 -13.23 -13.76 -1.05
N LEU A 447 -12.41 -13.61 -0.01
CA LEU A 447 -11.25 -12.73 -0.01
C LEU A 447 -9.95 -13.49 -0.26
N ARG A 448 -9.05 -12.86 -1.00
CA ARG A 448 -7.69 -13.33 -1.22
C ARG A 448 -6.77 -12.77 -0.16
N VAL A 449 -5.66 -13.47 0.07
CA VAL A 449 -4.55 -12.97 0.87
C VAL A 449 -3.29 -12.81 0.03
N TYR A 450 -2.71 -11.63 0.07
CA TYR A 450 -1.38 -11.33 -0.44
C TYR A 450 -0.39 -11.34 0.71
N VAL A 451 0.72 -12.05 0.57
CA VAL A 451 1.70 -12.22 1.65
C VAL A 451 3.08 -11.81 1.16
N GLU A 452 3.70 -10.87 1.86
CA GLU A 452 5.06 -10.41 1.63
C GLU A 452 5.91 -10.67 2.88
N VAL A 453 7.11 -11.23 2.72
CA VAL A 453 8.01 -11.51 3.86
C VAL A 453 8.91 -10.31 4.14
N GLY A 454 8.57 -9.50 5.15
CA GLY A 454 9.28 -8.26 5.48
C GLY A 454 9.11 -7.16 4.42
N ASN A 455 9.42 -5.91 4.78
CA ASN A 455 9.36 -4.75 3.87
C ASN A 455 10.74 -4.10 3.72
N GLU A 456 11.01 -3.55 2.54
CA GLU A 456 12.20 -2.75 2.22
C GLU A 456 13.55 -3.41 2.54
N ILE A 457 13.67 -4.71 2.24
CA ILE A 457 14.86 -5.57 2.52
C ILE A 457 16.04 -5.28 1.56
N TRP A 458 16.30 -4.00 1.31
CA TRP A 458 17.35 -3.42 0.47
C TRP A 458 17.78 -2.04 0.94
N ASN A 459 16.99 -1.37 1.77
CA ASN A 459 17.26 -0.03 2.24
C ASN A 459 17.87 -0.05 3.65
N TRP A 460 19.15 0.32 3.75
CA TRP A 460 19.94 0.27 4.98
C TRP A 460 19.49 1.22 6.08
N VAL A 461 18.62 2.18 5.77
CA VAL A 461 18.04 3.08 6.78
C VAL A 461 17.05 2.35 7.68
N PHE A 462 16.50 1.21 7.25
CA PHE A 462 15.49 0.47 7.99
C PHE A 462 16.04 -0.69 8.83
N GLY A 463 15.40 -0.93 9.97
CA GLY A 463 15.76 -1.99 10.92
C GLY A 463 15.57 -3.40 10.36
N SER A 464 14.54 -3.62 9.54
CA SER A 464 14.26 -4.88 8.86
C SER A 464 15.45 -5.33 8.00
N THR A 465 16.02 -4.40 7.22
CA THR A 465 17.20 -4.65 6.38
C THR A 465 18.42 -5.00 7.24
N SER A 466 18.66 -4.22 8.28
CA SER A 466 19.79 -4.44 9.19
C SER A 466 19.71 -5.82 9.87
N LEU A 467 18.50 -6.23 10.29
CA LEU A 467 18.26 -7.55 10.86
C LEU A 467 18.45 -8.66 9.82
N ALA A 468 17.97 -8.48 8.59
CA ALA A 468 18.18 -9.45 7.52
C ALA A 468 19.67 -9.68 7.22
N GLN A 469 20.51 -8.64 7.29
CA GLN A 469 21.97 -8.79 7.19
C GLN A 469 22.54 -9.67 8.30
N SER A 470 22.15 -9.40 9.54
CA SER A 470 22.63 -10.19 10.68
C SER A 470 22.18 -11.64 10.59
N LEU A 471 20.95 -11.90 10.13
CA LEU A 471 20.43 -13.24 9.95
C LEU A 471 21.17 -13.99 8.84
N ALA A 472 21.36 -13.37 7.67
CA ALA A 472 22.10 -13.95 6.55
C ALA A 472 23.57 -14.23 6.92
N ALA A 473 24.25 -13.29 7.60
CA ALA A 473 25.62 -13.48 8.08
C ALA A 473 25.71 -14.60 9.12
N GLY A 474 24.72 -14.71 10.02
CA GLY A 474 24.65 -15.80 10.98
C GLY A 474 24.49 -17.18 10.34
N GLU A 475 23.82 -17.30 9.19
CA GLU A 475 23.78 -18.56 8.43
C GLU A 475 25.18 -18.96 7.93
N ALA A 476 25.97 -17.98 7.46
CA ALA A 476 27.35 -18.21 7.03
C ALA A 476 28.27 -18.63 8.18
N GLU A 477 28.17 -17.96 9.33
CA GLU A 477 28.96 -18.29 10.53
C GLU A 477 28.70 -19.72 11.04
N ARG A 478 27.45 -20.21 10.86
CA ARG A 478 27.05 -21.56 11.25
C ARG A 478 27.33 -22.62 10.19
N ASP A 479 27.76 -22.23 8.99
CA ASP A 479 27.84 -23.10 7.80
C ASP A 479 26.56 -23.93 7.61
N SER A 480 25.41 -23.25 7.67
CA SER A 480 24.11 -23.93 7.69
C SER A 480 23.71 -24.48 6.32
N SER A 481 22.71 -25.36 6.29
CA SER A 481 22.08 -25.79 5.04
C SER A 481 21.46 -24.63 4.25
N THR A 482 20.95 -23.60 4.94
CA THR A 482 20.48 -22.36 4.32
C THR A 482 21.61 -21.64 3.60
N TRP A 483 22.78 -21.53 4.25
CA TRP A 483 23.96 -20.93 3.62
C TRP A 483 24.44 -21.73 2.42
N ALA A 484 24.47 -23.06 2.53
CA ALA A 484 24.82 -23.95 1.43
C ALA A 484 23.86 -23.79 0.23
N ALA A 485 22.56 -23.58 0.48
CA ALA A 485 21.59 -23.26 -0.58
C ALA A 485 21.84 -21.88 -1.20
N MET A 486 22.06 -20.84 -0.37
CA MET A 486 22.36 -19.49 -0.86
C MET A 486 23.66 -19.44 -1.70
N SER A 487 24.65 -20.25 -1.32
CA SER A 487 25.96 -20.37 -1.98
C SER A 487 26.03 -21.57 -2.94
N TYR A 488 24.88 -22.01 -3.49
CA TYR A 488 24.83 -23.17 -4.39
C TYR A 488 25.81 -23.07 -5.58
N ASP A 489 26.07 -21.86 -6.07
CA ASP A 489 26.98 -21.57 -7.18
C ASP A 489 28.39 -21.16 -6.73
N GLY A 490 28.63 -21.09 -5.42
CA GLY A 490 29.87 -20.60 -4.82
C GLY A 490 30.07 -19.08 -4.92
N ASP A 491 29.06 -18.30 -5.35
CA ASP A 491 29.14 -16.85 -5.56
C ASP A 491 27.98 -16.08 -4.88
N VAL A 492 27.85 -16.26 -3.57
CA VAL A 492 26.85 -15.55 -2.73
C VAL A 492 27.29 -14.12 -2.34
N GLY A 493 28.57 -13.78 -2.53
CA GLY A 493 29.16 -12.50 -2.14
C GLY A 493 29.47 -12.38 -0.64
N GLU A 494 29.60 -11.15 -0.13
CA GLU A 494 29.73 -10.89 1.31
C GLU A 494 28.47 -11.35 2.05
N ALA A 495 28.63 -11.99 3.21
CA ALA A 495 27.53 -12.64 3.93
C ALA A 495 26.43 -11.68 4.42
N ASN A 496 26.80 -10.42 4.69
CA ASN A 496 25.88 -9.32 5.01
C ASN A 496 25.60 -8.40 3.81
N GLY A 497 26.13 -8.73 2.62
CA GLY A 497 25.94 -7.95 1.41
C GLY A 497 24.55 -8.14 0.81
N ILE A 498 24.11 -7.19 -0.01
CA ILE A 498 22.76 -7.18 -0.60
C ILE A 498 22.44 -8.49 -1.37
N ARG A 499 23.42 -9.10 -2.05
CA ARG A 499 23.20 -10.36 -2.77
C ARG A 499 22.84 -11.52 -1.84
N ALA A 500 23.62 -11.71 -0.77
CA ALA A 500 23.37 -12.74 0.23
C ALA A 500 22.00 -12.51 0.91
N VAL A 501 21.72 -11.27 1.32
CA VAL A 501 20.44 -10.88 1.92
C VAL A 501 19.26 -11.20 0.99
N ARG A 502 19.37 -10.91 -0.31
CA ARG A 502 18.29 -11.17 -1.28
C ARG A 502 18.07 -12.65 -1.60
N ARG A 503 19.12 -13.48 -1.59
CA ARG A 503 18.98 -14.95 -1.70
C ARG A 503 18.38 -15.56 -0.43
N TRP A 504 18.82 -15.09 0.74
CA TRP A 504 18.26 -15.47 2.03
C TRP A 504 16.76 -15.12 2.13
N HIS A 505 16.40 -13.90 1.74
CA HIS A 505 15.01 -13.42 1.70
C HIS A 505 14.14 -14.25 0.74
N ALA A 506 14.67 -14.60 -0.44
CA ALA A 506 14.00 -15.51 -1.38
C ALA A 506 13.74 -16.90 -0.75
N LEU A 507 14.72 -17.48 -0.04
CA LEU A 507 14.53 -18.74 0.70
C LEU A 507 13.44 -18.63 1.77
N ARG A 508 13.42 -17.53 2.54
CA ARG A 508 12.36 -17.28 3.54
C ARG A 508 10.98 -17.14 2.89
N THR A 509 10.91 -16.51 1.72
CA THR A 509 9.66 -16.37 0.95
C THR A 509 9.15 -17.74 0.47
N VAL A 510 10.05 -18.63 0.01
CA VAL A 510 9.71 -20.01 -0.33
C VAL A 510 9.25 -20.80 0.89
N ALA A 511 9.91 -20.64 2.05
CA ALA A 511 9.49 -21.29 3.29
C ALA A 511 8.08 -20.86 3.71
N CYS A 512 7.77 -19.56 3.58
CA CYS A 512 6.43 -19.02 3.82
C CYS A 512 5.41 -19.61 2.84
N SER A 513 5.71 -19.61 1.53
CA SER A 513 4.85 -20.21 0.49
C SER A 513 4.52 -21.66 0.80
N ASN A 514 5.53 -22.46 1.18
CA ASN A 514 5.34 -23.85 1.54
C ASN A 514 4.54 -24.04 2.83
N ALA A 515 4.65 -23.14 3.81
CA ALA A 515 3.82 -23.18 5.02
C ALA A 515 2.34 -22.95 4.69
N PHE A 516 2.05 -21.94 3.85
CA PHE A 516 0.70 -21.70 3.38
C PHE A 516 0.16 -22.87 2.56
N ARG A 517 0.95 -23.43 1.65
CA ARG A 517 0.60 -24.60 0.86
C ARG A 517 0.28 -25.83 1.72
N ARG A 518 1.05 -26.10 2.78
CA ARG A 518 0.73 -27.19 3.74
C ARG A 518 -0.63 -26.99 4.40
N VAL A 519 -0.98 -25.73 4.70
CA VAL A 519 -2.21 -25.40 5.41
C VAL A 519 -3.41 -25.28 4.49
N TRP A 520 -3.27 -24.71 3.29
CA TRP A 520 -4.37 -24.37 2.36
C TRP A 520 -4.49 -25.36 1.19
N GLY A 521 -3.43 -26.09 0.86
CA GLY A 521 -3.34 -26.94 -0.33
C GLY A 521 -2.86 -26.20 -1.57
N ASP A 522 -2.35 -26.93 -2.56
CA ASP A 522 -1.85 -26.37 -3.82
C ASP A 522 -2.94 -25.65 -4.62
N GLU A 523 -4.17 -26.16 -4.61
CA GLU A 523 -5.30 -25.57 -5.35
C GLU A 523 -5.65 -24.14 -4.88
N ALA A 524 -5.29 -23.79 -3.63
CA ALA A 524 -5.50 -22.46 -3.09
C ALA A 524 -4.38 -21.47 -3.46
N MET A 525 -3.20 -21.96 -3.88
CA MET A 525 -2.06 -21.11 -4.22
C MET A 525 -2.32 -20.43 -5.57
N GLY A 526 -2.39 -19.09 -5.56
CA GLY A 526 -2.78 -18.25 -6.70
C GLY A 526 -4.23 -17.74 -6.62
N PRO A 527 -5.26 -18.61 -6.69
CA PRO A 527 -6.65 -18.19 -6.58
C PRO A 527 -7.01 -17.57 -5.22
N ARG A 528 -6.42 -18.05 -4.12
CA ARG A 528 -6.69 -17.61 -2.73
C ARG A 528 -5.47 -17.00 -2.05
N VAL A 529 -4.34 -17.69 -2.10
CA VAL A 529 -3.09 -17.30 -1.43
C VAL A 529 -2.10 -16.82 -2.48
N ARG A 530 -1.70 -15.55 -2.40
CA ARG A 530 -0.84 -14.89 -3.38
C ARG A 530 0.46 -14.45 -2.71
N MET A 531 1.48 -15.30 -2.80
CA MET A 531 2.80 -14.97 -2.27
C MET A 531 3.48 -13.93 -3.15
N LEU A 532 4.04 -12.88 -2.54
CA LEU A 532 4.66 -11.76 -3.23
C LEU A 532 6.17 -11.71 -2.93
N LEU A 533 6.94 -11.35 -3.97
CA LEU A 533 8.35 -11.01 -3.84
C LEU A 533 8.58 -9.58 -4.31
N GLU A 534 8.59 -8.64 -3.37
CA GLU A 534 8.83 -7.23 -3.66
C GLU A 534 10.34 -6.93 -3.74
N TYR A 535 10.68 -5.98 -4.58
CA TYR A 535 12.04 -5.55 -4.87
C TYR A 535 12.11 -4.04 -5.10
N GLN A 536 13.33 -3.49 -5.09
CA GLN A 536 13.52 -2.09 -5.38
C GLN A 536 13.23 -1.83 -6.87
N TYR A 537 12.45 -0.77 -7.15
CA TYR A 537 12.00 -0.35 -8.48
C TYR A 537 13.06 -0.59 -9.57
N ASP A 538 12.62 -1.02 -10.75
CA ASP A 538 13.49 -1.24 -11.92
C ASP A 538 14.68 -2.19 -11.69
N ASN A 539 14.58 -3.13 -10.72
CA ASN A 539 15.69 -4.00 -10.28
C ASN A 539 16.92 -3.21 -9.79
N PHE A 540 16.69 -2.03 -9.19
CA PHE A 540 17.77 -1.27 -8.56
C PHE A 540 18.48 -2.13 -7.51
N GLN A 541 19.81 -1.95 -7.40
CA GLN A 541 20.70 -2.81 -6.60
C GLN A 541 20.64 -4.32 -6.94
N ARG A 542 20.07 -4.69 -8.10
CA ARG A 542 19.84 -6.09 -8.52
C ARG A 542 18.88 -6.86 -7.61
N THR A 543 17.99 -6.17 -6.91
CA THR A 543 17.08 -6.76 -5.91
C THR A 543 16.08 -7.76 -6.49
N ALA A 544 15.64 -7.58 -7.74
CA ALA A 544 14.78 -8.53 -8.46
C ALA A 544 15.59 -9.71 -9.00
N SER A 545 16.61 -9.43 -9.82
CA SER A 545 17.39 -10.46 -10.51
C SER A 545 18.14 -11.39 -9.56
N SER A 546 18.62 -10.88 -8.41
CA SER A 546 19.34 -11.72 -7.44
C SER A 546 18.46 -12.79 -6.82
N SER A 547 17.18 -12.47 -6.59
CA SER A 547 16.21 -13.39 -6.00
C SER A 547 15.58 -14.29 -7.05
N LEU A 548 15.06 -13.73 -8.15
CA LEU A 548 14.34 -14.51 -9.17
C LEU A 548 15.23 -15.51 -9.92
N HIS A 549 16.46 -15.12 -10.26
CA HIS A 549 17.39 -16.05 -10.90
C HIS A 549 17.83 -17.15 -9.94
N PHE A 550 18.07 -16.79 -8.67
CA PHE A 550 18.39 -17.78 -7.65
C PHE A 550 17.26 -18.80 -7.49
N LEU A 551 16.00 -18.35 -7.42
CA LEU A 551 14.86 -19.24 -7.33
C LEU A 551 14.76 -20.16 -8.55
N ASP A 552 14.90 -19.59 -9.75
CA ASP A 552 14.80 -20.33 -11.00
C ASP A 552 15.92 -21.37 -11.16
N GLU A 553 17.16 -21.00 -10.89
CA GLU A 553 18.32 -21.89 -10.98
C GLU A 553 18.33 -22.97 -9.88
N TYR A 554 18.11 -22.56 -8.62
CA TYR A 554 18.19 -23.47 -7.48
C TYR A 554 16.98 -24.40 -7.43
N PHE A 555 15.76 -23.86 -7.35
CA PHE A 555 14.55 -24.68 -7.23
C PHE A 555 14.10 -25.27 -8.56
N GLY A 556 14.44 -24.67 -9.70
CA GLY A 556 14.17 -25.25 -11.02
C GLY A 556 15.19 -26.30 -11.46
N ASN A 557 16.25 -26.56 -10.68
CA ASN A 557 17.34 -27.49 -11.03
C ASN A 557 17.95 -27.25 -12.43
N ARG A 558 18.12 -25.99 -12.85
CA ARG A 558 18.45 -25.67 -14.26
C ARG A 558 19.84 -26.16 -14.67
N THR A 559 20.81 -25.98 -13.79
CA THR A 559 22.22 -26.32 -14.02
C THR A 559 22.66 -27.58 -13.28
N LYS A 560 22.07 -27.85 -12.11
CA LYS A 560 22.36 -29.03 -11.29
C LYS A 560 21.15 -29.41 -10.45
N ALA A 561 21.08 -30.68 -10.06
CA ALA A 561 20.07 -31.16 -9.11
C ALA A 561 20.37 -30.62 -7.70
N ASN A 562 19.63 -29.60 -7.28
CA ASN A 562 19.69 -29.01 -5.93
C ASN A 562 18.56 -29.52 -5.04
N VAL A 563 17.36 -29.68 -5.60
CA VAL A 563 16.15 -30.15 -4.91
C VAL A 563 15.61 -31.42 -5.55
N ILE A 564 14.83 -32.21 -4.80
CA ILE A 564 14.27 -33.48 -5.29
C ILE A 564 13.09 -33.23 -6.24
N ASP A 565 12.28 -32.21 -5.96
CA ASP A 565 11.06 -31.87 -6.69
C ASP A 565 11.20 -30.45 -7.25
N PRO A 566 11.74 -30.29 -8.47
CA PRO A 566 12.04 -28.98 -9.01
C PRO A 566 10.80 -28.26 -9.53
N HIS A 567 10.68 -26.98 -9.18
CA HIS A 567 9.57 -26.13 -9.56
C HIS A 567 10.05 -24.75 -10.05
N PRO A 568 9.34 -24.11 -10.99
CA PRO A 568 9.65 -22.74 -11.41
C PRO A 568 9.34 -21.72 -10.30
N PRO A 569 9.84 -20.48 -10.37
CA PRO A 569 9.51 -19.43 -9.41
C PRO A 569 8.01 -19.19 -9.23
N SER A 570 7.21 -19.31 -10.30
CA SER A 570 5.74 -19.16 -10.29
C SER A 570 5.02 -20.18 -9.42
N TYR A 571 5.63 -21.33 -9.11
CA TYR A 571 5.07 -22.27 -8.16
C TYR A 571 5.11 -21.70 -6.73
N TYR A 572 6.15 -20.96 -6.37
CA TYR A 572 6.30 -20.41 -5.02
C TYR A 572 5.72 -19.01 -4.88
N LEU A 573 5.74 -18.24 -5.96
CA LEU A 573 5.38 -16.83 -6.01
C LEU A 573 4.22 -16.63 -6.98
N TRP A 574 3.26 -15.82 -6.59
CA TRP A 574 2.18 -15.41 -7.50
C TRP A 574 2.52 -14.09 -8.20
N GLY A 575 3.13 -13.15 -7.48
CA GLY A 575 3.46 -11.83 -7.98
C GLY A 575 4.79 -11.30 -7.49
N ALA A 576 5.31 -10.31 -8.20
CA ALA A 576 6.51 -9.59 -7.81
C ALA A 576 6.50 -8.18 -8.42
N GLY A 577 7.16 -7.24 -7.76
CA GLY A 577 7.33 -5.90 -8.31
C GLY A 577 8.04 -4.96 -7.35
N GLY A 578 7.95 -3.67 -7.66
CA GLY A 578 8.57 -2.59 -6.90
C GLY A 578 7.69 -1.35 -6.93
N ALA A 579 8.16 -0.29 -6.29
CA ALA A 579 7.38 0.92 -6.12
C ALA A 579 7.16 1.69 -7.45
N THR A 580 6.02 2.34 -7.57
CA THR A 580 5.59 3.13 -8.74
C THR A 580 5.56 4.62 -8.43
N TYR A 581 6.68 5.13 -7.92
CA TYR A 581 6.83 6.56 -7.66
C TYR A 581 6.94 7.34 -8.95
N TYR A 582 6.26 8.48 -8.98
CA TYR A 582 6.29 9.36 -10.13
C TYR A 582 6.32 10.82 -9.71
N GLY A 583 6.93 11.65 -10.55
CA GLY A 583 7.10 13.08 -10.35
C GLY A 583 6.76 13.88 -11.60
N LEU A 584 7.18 15.13 -11.61
CA LEU A 584 7.05 16.03 -12.75
C LEU A 584 8.42 16.63 -13.07
N ALA A 585 8.67 16.91 -14.36
CA ALA A 585 9.98 17.38 -14.81
C ALA A 585 10.42 18.69 -14.15
N ASN A 586 9.48 19.58 -13.81
CA ASN A 586 9.74 20.81 -13.06
C ASN A 586 9.09 20.76 -11.66
N LYS A 587 9.56 19.86 -10.80
CA LYS A 587 9.01 19.68 -9.45
C LYS A 587 9.07 20.93 -8.56
N THR A 588 10.01 21.85 -8.79
CA THR A 588 10.19 23.06 -7.98
C THR A 588 9.36 24.25 -8.48
N GLY A 589 8.76 24.15 -9.67
CA GLY A 589 7.96 25.21 -10.27
C GLY A 589 8.77 26.44 -10.68
N VAL A 590 10.09 26.31 -10.84
CA VAL A 590 10.97 27.40 -11.26
C VAL A 590 10.60 27.84 -12.67
N GLN A 591 10.63 29.14 -12.91
CA GLN A 591 10.24 29.76 -14.17
C GLN A 591 11.18 30.91 -14.54
N THR A 592 11.29 31.20 -15.84
CA THR A 592 12.22 32.21 -16.37
C THR A 592 11.62 33.61 -16.49
N HIS A 593 10.31 33.78 -16.30
CA HIS A 593 9.60 35.03 -16.63
C HIS A 593 9.29 35.91 -15.41
N THR A 594 9.49 35.42 -14.19
CA THR A 594 9.36 36.17 -12.93
C THR A 594 10.70 36.07 -12.21
N VAL A 595 11.48 37.14 -12.32
CA VAL A 595 12.88 37.14 -11.91
C VAL A 595 13.02 37.81 -10.54
N VAL A 596 13.57 37.07 -9.58
CA VAL A 596 14.09 37.62 -8.32
C VAL A 596 15.51 38.10 -8.58
N ARG A 597 15.80 39.36 -8.29
CA ARG A 597 17.16 39.92 -8.44
C ARG A 597 17.96 39.62 -7.20
N ASP A 598 19.20 39.17 -7.38
CA ASP A 598 20.11 38.79 -6.29
C ASP A 598 19.45 37.85 -5.25
N PRO A 599 18.94 36.68 -5.67
CA PRO A 599 18.17 35.78 -4.80
C PRO A 599 19.00 35.17 -3.66
N SER A 600 20.33 35.11 -3.82
CA SER A 600 21.29 34.61 -2.82
C SER A 600 22.09 35.71 -2.13
N PHE A 601 21.69 36.98 -2.27
CA PHE A 601 22.25 38.12 -1.52
C PHE A 601 23.76 38.31 -1.67
N GLU A 602 24.29 38.10 -2.88
CA GLU A 602 25.72 38.22 -3.18
C GLU A 602 26.14 39.67 -3.50
N ALA A 603 25.17 40.56 -3.73
CA ALA A 603 25.41 41.96 -4.07
C ALA A 603 24.76 42.94 -3.06
N PRO A 604 25.54 43.81 -2.39
CA PRO A 604 26.99 43.95 -2.49
C PRO A 604 27.75 42.83 -1.76
N ALA A 605 28.95 42.52 -2.21
CA ALA A 605 29.84 41.60 -1.51
C ALA A 605 30.42 42.24 -0.25
N ILE A 606 30.29 41.56 0.89
CA ILE A 606 30.85 41.99 2.18
C ILE A 606 32.07 41.14 2.58
N ALA A 607 32.81 41.62 3.58
CA ALA A 607 34.01 40.95 4.08
C ALA A 607 33.68 39.59 4.72
N SER A 608 34.62 38.64 4.67
CA SER A 608 34.52 37.36 5.37
C SER A 608 34.28 37.54 6.88
N LYS A 609 33.52 36.63 7.50
CA LYS A 609 33.11 36.64 8.92
C LYS A 609 32.52 37.97 9.39
N SER A 610 31.73 38.63 8.55
CA SER A 610 31.13 39.94 8.86
C SER A 610 29.64 39.99 8.57
N ARG A 611 28.97 41.04 9.09
CA ARG A 611 27.60 41.38 8.76
C ARG A 611 27.47 42.88 8.48
N VAL A 612 26.57 43.26 7.58
CA VAL A 612 26.23 44.65 7.27
C VAL A 612 24.72 44.83 7.37
N LEU A 613 24.28 45.71 8.29
CA LEU A 613 22.89 46.15 8.36
C LEU A 613 22.61 47.12 7.21
N THR A 614 21.43 47.01 6.61
CA THR A 614 20.96 47.92 5.55
C THR A 614 22.02 48.22 4.46
N PRO A 615 22.57 47.19 3.79
CA PRO A 615 23.63 47.38 2.80
C PRO A 615 23.14 48.26 1.62
N SER A 616 23.96 49.24 1.22
CA SER A 616 23.69 50.06 0.06
C SER A 616 24.02 49.31 -1.24
N GLY A 617 23.27 49.59 -2.32
CA GLY A 617 23.50 48.97 -3.63
C GLY A 617 22.97 47.55 -3.78
N SER A 618 22.28 46.99 -2.77
CA SER A 618 21.58 45.71 -2.90
C SER A 618 20.32 45.85 -3.76
N ALA A 619 19.95 44.78 -4.46
CA ALA A 619 18.65 44.68 -5.15
C ALA A 619 17.48 44.55 -4.16
N TRP A 620 17.76 44.20 -2.91
CA TRP A 620 16.78 44.10 -1.82
C TRP A 620 16.79 45.35 -0.96
N ALA A 621 15.60 45.82 -0.57
CA ALA A 621 15.41 46.89 0.37
C ALA A 621 15.41 46.32 1.81
N PHE A 622 16.47 46.60 2.56
CA PHE A 622 16.60 46.24 3.97
C PHE A 622 16.12 47.38 4.87
N LYS A 623 15.41 47.07 5.95
CA LYS A 623 14.97 48.05 6.96
C LYS A 623 15.20 47.55 8.38
N GLY A 624 15.55 48.48 9.27
CA GLY A 624 15.73 48.21 10.69
C GLY A 624 16.92 47.29 10.94
N THR A 625 16.69 46.22 11.70
CA THR A 625 17.70 45.25 12.13
C THR A 625 17.89 44.09 11.13
N ALA A 626 17.75 44.34 9.84
CA ALA A 626 17.99 43.37 8.77
C ALA A 626 19.22 43.74 7.92
N GLY A 627 19.90 42.75 7.36
CA GLY A 627 21.13 42.96 6.60
C GLY A 627 21.62 41.71 5.87
N VAL A 628 22.89 41.72 5.45
CA VAL A 628 23.58 40.58 4.82
C VAL A 628 24.71 40.11 5.73
N VAL A 629 24.91 38.79 5.82
CA VAL A 629 25.97 38.13 6.61
C VAL A 629 26.83 37.24 5.72
N ARG A 630 28.13 37.18 6.02
CA ARG A 630 29.11 36.27 5.40
C ARG A 630 29.76 35.40 6.48
N PRO A 631 29.31 34.15 6.68
CA PRO A 631 29.67 33.35 7.86
C PRO A 631 31.11 32.78 7.90
N THR A 632 31.80 32.69 6.75
CA THR A 632 33.11 32.02 6.63
C THR A 632 34.27 32.94 7.05
N GLY A 633 35.21 32.47 7.91
CA GLY A 633 36.43 33.16 8.36
C GLY A 633 36.66 33.10 9.89
N ASP A 634 37.74 33.73 10.38
CA ASP A 634 38.14 33.75 11.81
C ASP A 634 37.42 34.84 12.63
N GLY A 635 37.03 34.54 13.88
CA GLY A 635 36.39 35.50 14.82
C GLY A 635 34.88 35.28 15.06
N ARG A 636 34.25 36.09 15.92
CA ARG A 636 32.81 36.04 16.24
C ARG A 636 32.02 37.12 15.49
N ILE A 637 30.82 36.80 14.99
CA ILE A 637 29.90 37.78 14.39
C ILE A 637 28.96 38.31 15.47
N LYS A 638 29.03 39.61 15.76
CA LYS A 638 28.20 40.23 16.81
C LYS A 638 26.70 40.00 16.51
N GLU A 639 25.94 39.53 17.50
CA GLU A 639 24.48 39.22 17.44
C GLU A 639 24.08 38.03 16.55
N LEU A 640 25.04 37.36 15.89
CA LEU A 640 24.82 36.15 15.11
C LEU A 640 25.79 35.10 15.63
N ASP A 641 25.35 34.29 16.59
CA ASP A 641 26.15 33.18 17.12
C ASP A 641 26.22 32.09 16.04
N GLU A 642 27.42 31.86 15.52
CA GLU A 642 27.78 30.83 14.54
C GLU A 642 26.74 30.60 13.41
N PRO A 643 26.44 31.63 12.59
CA PRO A 643 25.40 31.51 11.56
C PRO A 643 25.71 30.40 10.55
N ALA A 644 24.67 29.68 10.16
CA ALA A 644 24.72 28.61 9.16
C ALA A 644 25.42 29.08 7.87
N LYS A 645 26.18 28.17 7.24
CA LYS A 645 26.82 28.46 5.96
C LYS A 645 25.76 28.61 4.87
N PRO A 646 25.83 29.64 3.99
CA PRO A 646 24.92 29.79 2.87
C PRO A 646 24.99 28.59 1.94
N LYS A 647 23.82 28.16 1.44
CA LYS A 647 23.73 27.06 0.47
C LYS A 647 24.12 27.55 -0.91
N SER A 648 23.72 28.77 -1.24
CA SER A 648 23.99 29.43 -2.50
C SER A 648 25.02 30.55 -2.29
N GLY A 649 26.21 30.38 -2.84
CA GLY A 649 27.24 31.41 -2.80
C GLY A 649 28.02 31.48 -1.48
N ARG A 650 28.20 32.69 -0.95
CA ARG A 650 29.06 33.00 0.20
C ARG A 650 28.33 33.81 1.27
N GLN A 651 27.18 34.39 0.96
CA GLN A 651 26.45 35.31 1.82
C GLN A 651 24.97 34.92 1.92
N ALA A 652 24.30 35.40 2.97
CA ALA A 652 22.86 35.24 3.15
C ALA A 652 22.27 36.52 3.72
N ALA A 653 20.98 36.77 3.48
CA ALA A 653 20.27 37.80 4.23
C ALA A 653 20.03 37.32 5.66
N PHE A 654 20.03 38.25 6.62
CA PHE A 654 19.55 38.00 7.97
C PHE A 654 18.49 39.03 8.37
N ILE A 655 17.53 38.59 9.17
CA ILE A 655 16.59 39.44 9.87
C ILE A 655 16.78 39.19 11.37
N LEU A 656 16.98 40.25 12.15
CA LEU A 656 16.95 40.25 13.62
C LEU A 656 15.71 41.02 14.08
N GLY A 657 15.04 40.59 15.16
CA GLY A 657 13.96 41.34 15.79
C GLY A 657 12.84 41.78 14.83
N ASN A 658 12.61 43.10 14.69
CA ASN A 658 11.55 43.64 13.81
C ASN A 658 12.08 44.11 12.44
N GLY A 659 13.26 43.64 12.03
CA GLY A 659 13.85 43.96 10.73
C GLY A 659 12.97 43.46 9.56
N SER A 660 13.19 43.99 8.36
CA SER A 660 12.51 43.47 7.17
C SER A 660 13.36 43.61 5.91
N ILE A 661 13.11 42.73 4.94
CA ILE A 661 13.66 42.79 3.58
C ILE A 661 12.51 42.80 2.57
N ALA A 662 12.65 43.54 1.48
CA ALA A 662 11.64 43.61 0.44
C ALA A 662 12.22 43.77 -0.97
N GLN A 663 11.51 43.27 -1.98
CA GLN A 663 11.81 43.52 -3.39
C GLN A 663 10.52 43.67 -4.20
N ARG A 664 10.53 44.53 -5.22
CA ARG A 664 9.46 44.58 -6.23
C ARG A 664 9.77 43.60 -7.35
N ILE A 665 8.81 42.74 -7.65
CA ILE A 665 8.94 41.63 -8.59
C ILE A 665 7.79 41.71 -9.59
N ARG A 666 8.12 41.61 -10.88
CA ARG A 666 7.15 41.59 -11.95
C ARG A 666 6.66 40.18 -12.23
N PHE A 667 5.38 39.94 -12.02
CA PHE A 667 4.70 38.72 -12.45
C PHE A 667 4.23 38.88 -13.89
N ALA A 668 4.75 38.05 -14.79
CA ALA A 668 4.47 38.14 -16.23
C ALA A 668 3.10 37.57 -16.63
N LYS A 669 2.54 36.67 -15.82
CA LYS A 669 1.28 35.95 -16.09
C LYS A 669 0.37 35.95 -14.85
N PRO A 670 -0.95 35.83 -15.02
CA PRO A 670 -1.81 35.42 -13.91
C PRO A 670 -1.54 33.96 -13.54
N GLY A 671 -1.84 33.56 -12.30
CA GLY A 671 -1.64 32.18 -11.86
C GLY A 671 -1.57 32.03 -10.35
N ASN A 672 -1.34 30.79 -9.91
CA ASN A 672 -1.08 30.45 -8.51
C ASN A 672 0.44 30.29 -8.31
N TYR A 673 0.97 30.99 -7.31
CA TYR A 673 2.40 31.08 -7.04
C TYR A 673 2.70 30.83 -5.57
N ALA A 674 3.95 30.49 -5.28
CA ALA A 674 4.53 30.51 -3.95
C ALA A 674 5.95 31.09 -4.00
N ILE A 675 6.45 31.53 -2.84
CA ILE A 675 7.85 31.95 -2.68
C ILE A 675 8.60 30.76 -2.08
N ALA A 676 9.58 30.21 -2.79
CA ALA A 676 10.49 29.18 -2.30
C ALA A 676 11.81 29.83 -1.84
N PHE A 677 12.47 29.30 -0.81
CA PHE A 677 13.72 29.88 -0.27
C PHE A 677 14.46 28.88 0.62
N ASN A 678 15.74 29.13 0.92
CA ASN A 678 16.48 28.44 1.99
C ASN A 678 16.48 29.32 3.25
N ALA A 679 16.37 28.71 4.44
CA ALA A 679 16.34 29.44 5.71
C ALA A 679 16.94 28.62 6.85
N ALA A 680 17.56 29.33 7.80
CA ALA A 680 18.16 28.81 9.03
C ALA A 680 18.05 29.87 10.12
N GLY A 681 18.25 29.56 11.40
CA GLY A 681 18.20 30.58 12.45
C GLY A 681 18.63 30.11 13.82
N SER A 682 18.70 31.04 14.79
CA SER A 682 18.98 30.70 16.19
C SER A 682 17.69 30.28 16.92
N GLY A 683 17.76 29.21 17.72
CA GLY A 683 16.66 28.74 18.58
C GLY A 683 16.16 27.31 18.27
N ASP A 684 15.10 26.85 18.96
CA ASP A 684 14.45 25.55 18.77
C ASP A 684 13.13 25.69 17.96
N GLY A 685 13.04 25.09 16.76
CA GLY A 685 11.84 25.10 15.91
C GLY A 685 11.76 26.20 14.83
N TRP A 686 10.62 26.27 14.13
CA TRP A 686 10.56 26.87 12.79
C TRP A 686 10.48 28.41 12.70
N PRO A 687 11.24 29.11 11.79
CA PRO A 687 12.42 28.74 10.96
C PRO A 687 13.77 29.15 11.60
N GLY A 688 13.87 29.03 12.92
CA GLY A 688 14.59 29.96 13.78
C GLY A 688 13.56 30.66 14.67
N HIS A 689 13.81 30.86 15.96
CA HIS A 689 12.80 31.41 16.88
C HIS A 689 12.32 32.82 16.49
N LEU A 690 13.01 33.50 15.57
CA LEU A 690 12.48 34.70 14.95
C LEU A 690 11.32 34.36 14.00
N ARG A 691 10.10 34.38 14.54
CA ARG A 691 8.88 34.35 13.73
C ARG A 691 8.93 35.51 12.75
N PHE A 692 8.81 35.22 11.46
CA PHE A 692 8.69 36.24 10.42
C PHE A 692 7.42 36.08 9.59
N ASP A 693 7.04 37.17 8.94
CA ASP A 693 5.92 37.24 8.02
C ASP A 693 6.36 37.55 6.60
N ILE A 694 5.77 36.83 5.65
CA ILE A 694 5.91 37.03 4.21
C ILE A 694 4.64 37.74 3.74
N TYR A 695 4.81 38.81 2.97
CA TYR A 695 3.74 39.58 2.37
C TYR A 695 3.92 39.69 0.86
N VAL A 696 2.81 39.70 0.13
CA VAL A 696 2.72 40.09 -1.29
C VAL A 696 1.67 41.20 -1.37
N ASP A 697 2.06 42.42 -1.76
CA ASP A 697 1.17 43.61 -1.79
C ASP A 697 0.35 43.79 -0.50
N GLU A 698 1.01 43.66 0.66
CA GLU A 698 0.42 43.69 2.01
C GLU A 698 -0.51 42.52 2.38
N VAL A 699 -0.76 41.59 1.47
CA VAL A 699 -1.43 40.32 1.80
C VAL A 699 -0.41 39.38 2.41
N LYS A 700 -0.63 38.99 3.66
CA LYS A 700 0.20 38.01 4.36
C LYS A 700 0.08 36.63 3.72
N VAL A 701 1.17 36.14 3.14
CA VAL A 701 1.31 34.81 2.52
C VAL A 701 2.19 33.87 3.34
N SER A 702 2.63 34.30 4.52
CA SER A 702 3.13 33.34 5.50
C SER A 702 2.07 32.28 5.79
N PRO A 703 2.49 31.02 5.92
CA PRO A 703 1.71 30.00 6.59
C PRO A 703 1.15 30.48 7.93
N ARG A 704 -0.18 30.40 8.09
CA ARG A 704 -0.82 30.71 9.37
C ARG A 704 -0.64 29.57 10.38
N SER A 705 -0.71 28.34 9.87
CA SER A 705 -0.56 27.07 10.56
C SER A 705 -0.31 26.00 9.49
N GLN A 706 -0.02 24.77 9.93
CA GLN A 706 0.06 23.64 9.00
C GLN A 706 -1.31 23.25 8.40
N SER A 707 -2.41 23.79 8.94
CA SER A 707 -3.79 23.64 8.48
C SER A 707 -4.27 24.79 7.57
N ASP A 708 -3.37 25.66 7.12
CA ASP A 708 -3.72 26.77 6.23
C ASP A 708 -4.10 26.23 4.84
N ILE A 709 -5.36 26.41 4.46
CA ILE A 709 -5.93 25.94 3.17
C ILE A 709 -5.14 26.40 1.93
N ARG A 710 -4.35 27.47 2.06
CA ARG A 710 -3.47 27.98 1.00
C ARG A 710 -2.19 27.17 0.84
N ILE A 711 -1.91 26.22 1.72
CA ILE A 711 -0.71 25.38 1.72
C ILE A 711 -1.09 23.93 1.42
N ALA A 712 -1.79 23.36 2.39
CA ALA A 712 -2.27 22.00 2.51
C ALA A 712 -3.02 21.99 3.85
N GLU A 713 -4.01 21.14 4.04
CA GLU A 713 -4.79 21.18 5.28
C GLU A 713 -4.07 20.40 6.44
N ASP A 714 -2.90 19.76 6.20
CA ASP A 714 -2.26 18.75 7.07
C ASP A 714 -0.99 19.22 7.81
N ARG A 715 -0.86 18.74 9.05
CA ARG A 715 0.25 18.91 9.98
C ARG A 715 1.57 18.25 9.56
N TRP A 716 1.50 17.15 8.82
CA TRP A 716 2.71 16.35 8.52
C TRP A 716 3.33 16.60 7.15
N ASN A 717 2.59 17.19 6.22
CA ASN A 717 3.05 17.38 4.84
C ASN A 717 3.86 18.65 4.62
N LEU A 718 4.06 19.44 5.67
CA LEU A 718 5.06 20.50 5.68
C LEU A 718 6.38 19.96 6.22
N ARG A 719 6.89 18.84 5.71
CA ARG A 719 8.21 18.38 6.16
C ARG A 719 9.27 19.43 5.97
N GLY A 720 9.12 20.39 5.04
CA GLY A 720 9.82 21.66 5.14
C GLY A 720 9.85 22.13 6.60
N TRP A 721 8.71 22.52 7.19
CA TRP A 721 8.51 23.33 8.43
C TRP A 721 8.72 22.63 9.76
N THR A 722 9.38 21.48 9.74
CA THR A 722 9.73 20.69 10.93
C THR A 722 11.18 20.16 10.91
N ARG A 723 12.01 20.61 9.97
CA ARG A 723 13.39 20.14 9.75
C ARG A 723 14.46 20.94 10.49
N GLU A 724 15.70 20.43 10.43
CA GLU A 724 16.93 21.09 10.88
C GLU A 724 16.92 22.57 10.49
N ILE A 725 17.07 23.41 11.50
CA ILE A 725 17.02 24.89 11.42
C ILE A 725 18.41 25.52 11.56
N ASP A 726 19.42 24.69 11.81
CA ASP A 726 20.82 25.03 11.99
C ASP A 726 21.62 25.00 10.67
N SER A 727 21.02 24.55 9.56
CA SER A 727 21.63 24.56 8.23
C SER A 727 20.73 25.23 7.17
N LEU A 728 21.35 25.81 6.13
CA LEU A 728 20.64 26.37 4.97
C LEU A 728 20.41 25.33 3.86
N GLU A 729 20.66 24.04 4.12
CA GLU A 729 20.54 22.99 3.10
C GLU A 729 19.07 22.73 2.70
N GLU A 730 18.14 23.00 3.61
CA GLU A 730 16.71 22.71 3.47
C GLU A 730 15.91 23.81 2.76
N GLU A 731 14.98 23.39 1.89
CA GLU A 731 14.11 24.28 1.12
C GLU A 731 12.77 24.55 1.84
N TRP A 732 12.34 25.80 1.77
CA TRP A 732 11.17 26.39 2.41
C TRP A 732 10.21 26.96 1.38
N GLY A 733 8.95 27.18 1.77
CA GLY A 733 7.95 27.75 0.86
C GLY A 733 6.84 28.52 1.55
N SER A 734 6.39 29.64 0.98
CA SER A 734 5.21 30.38 1.44
C SER A 734 3.91 29.60 1.22
N ALA A 735 2.80 30.07 1.80
CA ALA A 735 1.49 29.66 1.33
C ALA A 735 1.28 30.08 -0.14
N VAL A 736 0.45 29.32 -0.86
CA VAL A 736 0.06 29.64 -2.24
C VAL A 736 -0.75 30.92 -2.25
N PHE A 737 -0.42 31.81 -3.18
CA PHE A 737 -1.13 33.05 -3.43
C PHE A 737 -1.44 33.21 -4.92
N ARG A 738 -2.52 33.93 -5.20
CA ARG A 738 -3.01 34.14 -6.56
C ARG A 738 -2.60 35.50 -7.09
N ILE A 739 -2.15 35.54 -8.34
CA ILE A 739 -1.97 36.76 -9.12
C ILE A 739 -3.05 36.77 -10.19
N ASP A 740 -4.04 37.66 -10.05
CA ASP A 740 -5.16 37.73 -11.02
C ASP A 740 -4.80 38.48 -12.29
N ARG A 741 -3.85 39.43 -12.22
CA ARG A 741 -3.39 40.24 -13.34
C ARG A 741 -1.86 40.40 -13.32
N PRO A 742 -1.18 40.26 -14.47
CA PRO A 742 0.24 40.56 -14.60
C PRO A 742 0.59 41.95 -14.08
N GLY A 743 1.78 42.11 -13.51
CA GLY A 743 2.23 43.40 -12.98
C GLY A 743 3.29 43.28 -11.88
N GLU A 744 3.74 44.43 -11.42
CA GLU A 744 4.64 44.55 -10.27
C GLU A 744 3.92 44.21 -8.97
N ARG A 745 4.57 43.42 -8.12
CA ARG A 745 4.14 43.09 -6.75
C ARG A 745 5.30 43.31 -5.80
N THR A 746 5.02 43.79 -4.59
CA THR A 746 6.04 43.92 -3.55
C THR A 746 6.03 42.68 -2.67
N ILE A 747 7.15 41.97 -2.62
CA ILE A 747 7.37 40.85 -1.71
C ILE A 747 8.18 41.34 -0.51
N ARG A 748 7.77 40.97 0.71
CA ARG A 748 8.42 41.43 1.94
C ARG A 748 8.49 40.33 2.99
N PHE A 749 9.65 40.14 3.60
CA PHE A 749 9.87 39.31 4.79
C PHE A 749 10.07 40.22 6.00
N VAL A 750 9.40 39.93 7.12
CA VAL A 750 9.26 40.84 8.26
C VAL A 750 9.40 40.08 9.57
N GLY A 751 10.44 40.36 10.35
CA GLY A 751 10.57 39.78 11.69
C GLY A 751 9.46 40.29 12.64
N ARG A 752 8.98 39.42 13.53
CA ARG A 752 7.95 39.71 14.54
C ARG A 752 8.53 40.05 15.93
N GLY A 753 9.83 40.35 16.02
CA GLY A 753 10.51 40.73 17.27
C GLY A 753 11.14 39.55 18.00
N GLY A 754 12.01 39.82 18.97
CA GLY A 754 12.80 38.80 19.68
C GLY A 754 14.30 39.09 19.65
N LYS A 755 15.10 38.22 20.31
CA LYS A 755 16.58 38.28 20.27
C LYS A 755 17.18 37.39 19.18
N ASP A 756 16.38 36.49 18.60
CA ASP A 756 16.80 35.53 17.60
C ASP A 756 16.92 36.13 16.20
N TYR A 757 17.58 35.39 15.30
CA TYR A 757 17.67 35.70 13.88
C TYR A 757 17.09 34.61 12.99
N VAL A 758 16.72 35.01 11.78
CA VAL A 758 16.55 34.11 10.63
C VAL A 758 17.51 34.53 9.54
N LEU A 759 18.16 33.54 8.92
CA LEU A 759 18.90 33.63 7.68
C LEU A 759 17.97 33.25 6.53
N LEU A 760 18.12 33.94 5.41
CA LEU A 760 17.40 33.65 4.16
C LEU A 760 18.42 33.59 3.03
N ASP A 761 18.27 32.59 2.17
CA ASP A 761 19.11 32.36 1.00
C ASP A 761 18.23 31.85 -0.16
N ASP A 762 18.72 31.96 -1.40
CA ASP A 762 18.12 31.45 -2.63
C ASP A 762 16.59 31.67 -2.78
N ILE A 763 16.14 32.92 -2.67
CA ILE A 763 14.71 33.26 -2.80
C ILE A 763 14.25 33.13 -4.26
N ARG A 764 13.22 32.32 -4.49
CA ARG A 764 12.62 31.98 -5.78
C ARG A 764 11.11 32.18 -5.80
N ILE A 765 10.56 32.42 -6.99
CA ILE A 765 9.11 32.41 -7.22
C ILE A 765 8.74 31.15 -8.01
N SER A 766 8.03 30.25 -7.35
CA SER A 766 7.55 29.01 -7.91
C SER A 766 6.11 29.16 -8.41
N SER A 767 5.81 28.56 -9.57
CA SER A 767 4.49 28.59 -10.21
C SER A 767 3.86 27.20 -10.23
N ALA A 768 2.57 27.11 -9.86
CA ALA A 768 1.80 25.88 -9.99
C ALA A 768 1.70 25.43 -11.46
N ASP A 769 1.55 26.39 -12.39
CA ASP A 769 1.49 26.09 -13.83
C ASP A 769 2.83 25.53 -14.32
N ALA A 770 3.94 26.08 -13.85
CA ALA A 770 5.26 25.59 -14.23
C ALA A 770 5.51 24.15 -13.73
N ILE A 771 4.93 23.77 -12.58
CA ILE A 771 4.93 22.38 -12.12
C ILE A 771 4.04 21.54 -13.05
N LEU A 772 2.74 21.84 -13.09
CA LEU A 772 1.71 20.99 -13.68
C LEU A 772 1.78 20.88 -15.20
N GLU A 773 2.40 21.84 -15.89
CA GLU A 773 2.59 21.83 -17.36
C GLU A 773 3.92 21.19 -17.78
N SER A 774 4.81 20.83 -16.84
CA SER A 774 6.15 20.35 -17.18
C SER A 774 6.25 18.93 -17.73
N GLY A 775 5.18 18.14 -17.65
CA GLY A 775 5.16 16.77 -18.14
C GLY A 775 5.79 15.74 -17.19
N PHE A 776 5.66 14.47 -17.56
CA PHE A 776 5.89 13.26 -16.75
C PHE A 776 7.23 12.56 -17.00
N ASP A 777 8.21 13.32 -17.45
CA ASP A 777 9.41 12.75 -18.08
C ASP A 777 10.46 12.26 -17.06
N ALA A 778 10.06 11.89 -15.84
CA ALA A 778 10.90 11.16 -14.89
C ALA A 778 10.05 10.47 -13.81
N GLY A 779 10.26 9.18 -13.60
CA GLY A 779 9.92 8.57 -12.31
C GLY A 779 10.94 9.11 -11.31
N GLU A 780 10.56 9.97 -10.37
CA GLU A 780 11.52 10.42 -9.35
C GLU A 780 10.82 10.52 -8.00
N ALA A 781 11.42 9.83 -7.04
CA ALA A 781 11.38 10.10 -5.62
C ALA A 781 12.78 10.64 -5.29
N GLU A 782 12.91 11.81 -4.67
CA GLU A 782 14.25 12.36 -4.34
C GLU A 782 14.97 11.39 -3.38
N GLY A 783 16.05 10.76 -3.84
CA GLY A 783 16.47 9.45 -3.27
C GLY A 783 16.77 8.38 -4.32
N GLN A 784 16.07 8.48 -5.45
CA GLN A 784 15.79 7.36 -6.33
C GLN A 784 15.83 7.85 -7.78
N VAL A 785 16.91 7.56 -8.50
CA VAL A 785 17.00 7.85 -9.94
C VAL A 785 16.07 6.89 -10.65
N GLY A 786 14.81 7.28 -10.86
CA GLY A 786 14.00 6.60 -11.86
C GLY A 786 14.41 7.05 -13.26
N ASP A 787 14.00 6.26 -14.24
CA ASP A 787 14.25 6.54 -15.64
C ASP A 787 13.59 7.88 -16.01
N SER A 788 14.22 8.65 -16.90
CA SER A 788 13.61 9.81 -17.59
C SER A 788 12.36 9.46 -18.42
N ASN A 789 11.92 8.20 -18.37
CA ASN A 789 10.74 7.71 -19.04
C ASN A 789 10.02 6.71 -18.12
N LEU A 790 8.97 7.18 -17.44
CA LEU A 790 8.17 6.36 -16.53
C LEU A 790 7.60 5.10 -17.20
N ALA A 791 7.18 5.21 -18.46
CA ALA A 791 6.68 4.06 -19.22
C ALA A 791 7.77 3.00 -19.42
N LYS A 792 9.02 3.42 -19.67
CA LYS A 792 10.16 2.51 -19.78
C LYS A 792 10.47 1.83 -18.45
N GLN A 793 10.43 2.57 -17.34
CA GLN A 793 10.60 2.02 -16.00
C GLN A 793 9.57 0.94 -15.70
N PHE A 794 8.28 1.20 -15.94
CA PHE A 794 7.22 0.20 -15.71
C PHE A 794 7.36 -1.03 -16.61
N ARG A 795 7.74 -0.85 -17.88
CA ARG A 795 8.03 -1.98 -18.78
C ARG A 795 9.20 -2.82 -18.28
N GLN A 796 10.26 -2.19 -17.79
CA GLN A 796 11.44 -2.90 -17.31
C GLN A 796 11.19 -3.62 -15.97
N GLN A 797 10.39 -3.03 -15.07
CA GLN A 797 9.86 -3.72 -13.88
C GLN A 797 8.99 -4.92 -14.28
N SER A 798 8.04 -4.73 -15.19
CA SER A 798 7.16 -5.79 -15.67
C SER A 798 7.95 -6.95 -16.29
N LYS A 799 9.05 -6.64 -16.99
CA LYS A 799 9.96 -7.64 -17.56
C LYS A 799 10.46 -8.64 -16.53
N TYR A 800 10.90 -8.16 -15.37
CA TYR A 800 11.45 -9.03 -14.33
C TYR A 800 10.43 -9.98 -13.77
N ALA A 801 9.20 -9.53 -13.48
CA ALA A 801 8.16 -10.42 -12.97
C ALA A 801 7.66 -11.39 -14.06
N ARG A 802 7.27 -10.87 -15.23
CA ARG A 802 6.63 -11.64 -16.31
C ARG A 802 7.54 -12.73 -16.89
N THR A 803 8.86 -12.49 -16.98
CA THR A 803 9.83 -13.49 -17.47
C THR A 803 9.79 -14.79 -16.66
N PHE A 804 9.46 -14.72 -15.37
CA PHE A 804 9.37 -15.88 -14.48
C PHE A 804 7.90 -16.27 -14.17
N GLY A 805 6.95 -15.85 -15.00
CA GLY A 805 5.53 -16.20 -14.88
C GLY A 805 4.77 -15.50 -13.76
N LEU A 806 5.29 -14.38 -13.26
CA LEU A 806 4.68 -13.68 -12.12
C LEU A 806 3.81 -12.50 -12.58
N GLN A 807 2.74 -12.23 -11.83
CA GLN A 807 1.99 -10.98 -11.97
C GLN A 807 2.82 -9.80 -11.45
N VAL A 808 2.61 -8.61 -12.02
CA VAL A 808 3.33 -7.39 -11.58
C VAL A 808 2.51 -6.68 -10.51
N VAL A 809 3.01 -6.66 -9.28
CA VAL A 809 2.37 -5.98 -8.14
C VAL A 809 3.28 -4.87 -7.67
N ALA A 810 2.77 -3.66 -7.51
CA ALA A 810 3.54 -2.60 -6.89
C ALA A 810 3.16 -2.47 -5.42
N TYR A 811 4.10 -2.78 -4.52
CA TYR A 811 3.87 -2.67 -3.07
C TYR A 811 3.60 -1.25 -2.57
N GLU A 812 4.04 -0.25 -3.34
CA GLU A 812 3.93 1.17 -3.02
C GLU A 812 3.77 2.05 -4.26
N ALA A 813 2.80 2.97 -4.22
CA ALA A 813 2.49 3.90 -5.28
C ALA A 813 2.29 5.31 -4.70
N GLY A 814 2.84 6.31 -5.37
CA GLY A 814 2.95 7.65 -4.80
C GLY A 814 3.22 8.74 -5.84
N TRP A 815 2.35 9.75 -5.94
CA TRP A 815 2.78 11.01 -6.55
C TRP A 815 3.69 11.76 -5.57
N SER A 816 4.97 11.87 -5.93
CA SER A 816 6.06 12.46 -5.13
C SER A 816 6.50 13.81 -5.72
N VAL A 817 5.59 14.79 -5.78
CA VAL A 817 5.94 16.14 -6.28
C VAL A 817 6.89 16.79 -5.27
N GLY A 818 8.17 16.91 -5.63
CA GLY A 818 9.20 17.43 -4.73
C GLY A 818 9.93 16.36 -3.91
N GLY A 819 9.73 15.07 -4.24
CA GLY A 819 10.46 13.97 -3.62
C GLY A 819 9.89 13.44 -2.31
N ASP A 820 10.59 12.46 -1.73
CA ASP A 820 10.14 11.70 -0.54
C ASP A 820 10.13 12.57 0.72
N PHE A 821 11.03 13.54 0.74
CA PHE A 821 11.38 14.27 1.94
C PHE A 821 11.23 15.79 1.74
N HIS A 822 11.55 16.39 0.60
CA HIS A 822 11.71 17.86 0.48
C HIS A 822 10.49 18.61 -0.06
N GLN A 823 9.29 18.12 0.24
CA GLN A 823 8.07 18.76 -0.28
C GLN A 823 7.78 20.11 0.38
N ILE A 824 7.49 21.13 -0.43
CA ILE A 824 7.08 22.48 -0.03
C ILE A 824 5.56 22.70 -0.26
N PRO A 825 4.93 23.71 0.39
CA PRO A 825 3.48 23.96 0.27
C PRO A 825 2.88 23.89 -1.13
N LEU A 826 3.54 24.52 -2.12
CA LEU A 826 3.02 24.61 -3.47
C LEU A 826 2.80 23.24 -4.11
N GLN A 827 3.68 22.28 -3.84
CA GLN A 827 3.61 20.94 -4.41
C GLN A 827 2.44 20.15 -3.83
N ASN A 828 2.24 20.23 -2.51
CA ASN A 828 1.06 19.68 -1.85
C ASN A 828 -0.24 20.31 -2.34
N TRP A 829 -0.25 21.64 -2.54
CA TRP A 829 -1.42 22.32 -3.10
C TRP A 829 -1.73 21.84 -4.51
N CYS A 830 -0.72 21.72 -5.38
CA CYS A 830 -0.87 21.17 -6.73
C CYS A 830 -1.46 19.76 -6.69
N LYS A 831 -1.00 18.93 -5.75
CA LYS A 831 -1.44 17.54 -5.58
C LYS A 831 -2.90 17.43 -5.09
N LEU A 832 -3.25 18.21 -4.08
CA LEU A 832 -4.50 18.04 -3.32
C LEU A 832 -5.65 18.96 -3.78
N LYS A 833 -5.34 20.09 -4.43
CA LYS A 833 -6.35 21.13 -4.73
C LYS A 833 -6.44 21.51 -6.20
N ASP A 834 -5.40 21.32 -7.02
CA ASP A 834 -5.46 21.63 -8.45
C ASP A 834 -6.04 20.45 -9.24
N ASP A 835 -7.11 20.67 -10.00
CA ASP A 835 -7.79 19.61 -10.75
C ASP A 835 -6.91 18.95 -11.83
N ARG A 836 -5.83 19.60 -12.28
CA ARG A 836 -4.89 19.00 -13.24
C ARG A 836 -4.17 17.78 -12.68
N ALA A 837 -4.04 17.68 -11.35
CA ALA A 837 -3.58 16.50 -10.63
C ALA A 837 -4.28 15.21 -11.05
N ARG A 838 -5.58 15.30 -11.35
CA ARG A 838 -6.38 14.14 -11.77
C ARG A 838 -5.84 13.57 -13.08
N LYS A 839 -5.69 14.41 -14.11
CA LYS A 839 -5.20 13.98 -15.44
C LYS A 839 -3.80 13.38 -15.35
N ILE A 840 -3.03 13.90 -14.41
CA ILE A 840 -1.71 13.39 -14.06
C ILE A 840 -1.84 11.95 -13.54
N ASN A 841 -2.61 11.73 -12.49
CA ASN A 841 -2.79 10.38 -11.95
C ASN A 841 -3.44 9.41 -12.95
N ASP A 842 -4.42 9.89 -13.74
CA ASP A 842 -5.05 9.10 -14.82
C ASP A 842 -4.00 8.58 -15.81
N ARG A 843 -3.02 9.42 -16.20
CA ARG A 843 -1.95 8.98 -17.11
C ARG A 843 -1.00 7.96 -16.46
N MET A 844 -0.75 8.07 -15.16
CA MET A 844 0.05 7.06 -14.45
C MET A 844 -0.65 5.69 -14.45
N ILE A 845 -1.96 5.67 -14.18
CA ILE A 845 -2.77 4.44 -14.23
C ILE A 845 -2.76 3.84 -15.64
N ASP A 846 -2.95 4.66 -16.67
CA ASP A 846 -2.86 4.22 -18.07
C ASP A 846 -1.49 3.57 -18.36
N LEU A 847 -0.38 4.19 -17.91
CA LEU A 847 0.97 3.65 -18.11
C LEU A 847 1.20 2.32 -17.37
N TRP A 848 0.61 2.17 -16.17
CA TRP A 848 0.66 0.95 -15.38
C TRP A 848 -0.13 -0.20 -16.03
N ASP A 849 -1.30 0.11 -16.59
CA ASP A 849 -2.08 -0.87 -17.37
C ASP A 849 -1.38 -1.23 -18.68
N GLU A 850 -0.86 -0.23 -19.40
CA GLU A 850 -0.10 -0.42 -20.64
C GLU A 850 1.16 -1.29 -20.43
N SER A 851 1.75 -1.30 -19.23
CA SER A 851 2.87 -2.21 -18.91
C SER A 851 2.46 -3.67 -18.69
N GLY A 852 1.15 -3.96 -18.70
CA GLY A 852 0.62 -5.29 -18.42
C GLY A 852 0.76 -5.66 -16.94
N SER A 853 0.71 -4.69 -16.03
CA SER A 853 0.79 -4.95 -14.60
C SER A 853 -0.54 -5.43 -14.01
N PHE A 854 -0.61 -5.81 -12.74
CA PHE A 854 -1.85 -6.26 -12.09
C PHE A 854 -2.43 -5.23 -11.12
N MET A 855 -1.73 -4.97 -10.02
CA MET A 855 -2.26 -4.20 -8.88
C MET A 855 -1.27 -3.13 -8.44
N ASN A 856 -1.79 -1.92 -8.24
CA ASN A 856 -1.03 -0.80 -7.70
C ASN A 856 -1.50 -0.48 -6.27
N VAL A 857 -0.56 -0.37 -5.31
CA VAL A 857 -0.86 -0.11 -3.90
C VAL A 857 -0.62 1.35 -3.53
N TRP A 858 -1.69 2.11 -3.39
CA TRP A 858 -1.68 3.56 -3.16
C TRP A 858 -1.47 3.92 -1.69
N GLY A 859 -0.58 4.87 -1.37
CA GLY A 859 -0.66 5.52 -0.05
C GLY A 859 0.59 6.21 0.51
N VAL A 860 1.79 5.99 -0.05
CA VAL A 860 3.06 6.42 0.59
C VAL A 860 3.19 7.94 0.81
N TYR A 861 2.63 8.77 -0.07
CA TYR A 861 2.76 10.23 0.02
C TYR A 861 1.43 10.97 0.27
N ARG A 862 0.40 10.29 0.80
CA ARG A 862 -0.96 10.82 1.05
C ARG A 862 -1.66 11.36 -0.20
N TYR A 863 -2.70 10.67 -0.65
CA TYR A 863 -3.48 11.06 -1.85
C TYR A 863 -4.66 11.99 -1.55
N TRP A 864 -5.05 12.00 -0.30
CA TRP A 864 -5.96 12.92 0.35
C TRP A 864 -5.45 13.12 1.78
N PRO A 865 -5.92 14.13 2.51
CA PRO A 865 -5.51 14.32 3.89
C PRO A 865 -6.20 13.37 4.87
N ASN A 866 -5.45 12.85 5.84
CA ASN A 866 -5.92 11.79 6.73
C ASN A 866 -6.93 12.24 7.80
N TYR A 867 -7.05 13.53 8.09
CA TYR A 867 -8.06 14.13 9.00
C TYR A 867 -9.29 14.67 8.25
N ASP A 868 -9.42 14.40 6.95
CA ASP A 868 -10.57 14.83 6.16
C ASP A 868 -11.17 13.66 5.37
N LEU A 869 -11.45 12.58 6.10
CA LEU A 869 -12.03 11.37 5.51
C LEU A 869 -13.41 11.66 4.91
N ALA A 870 -14.21 12.51 5.56
CA ALA A 870 -15.55 12.89 5.10
C ALA A 870 -15.58 13.48 3.67
N HIS A 871 -14.49 14.10 3.22
CA HIS A 871 -14.40 14.67 1.86
C HIS A 871 -13.34 13.98 0.99
N ALA A 872 -12.86 12.79 1.36
CA ALA A 872 -11.82 12.06 0.61
C ALA A 872 -12.16 11.93 -0.90
N ALA A 873 -13.42 11.63 -1.23
CA ALA A 873 -13.87 11.49 -2.63
C ALA A 873 -13.83 12.81 -3.43
N THR A 874 -13.67 13.97 -2.79
CA THR A 874 -13.60 15.27 -3.47
C THR A 874 -12.19 15.61 -3.97
N TYR A 875 -11.16 14.92 -3.49
CA TYR A 875 -9.77 15.22 -3.87
C TYR A 875 -9.47 14.77 -5.30
N PRO A 876 -8.72 15.55 -6.10
CA PRO A 876 -8.48 15.26 -7.53
C PRO A 876 -7.97 13.85 -7.81
N ILE A 877 -7.06 13.34 -6.98
CA ILE A 877 -6.51 12.00 -7.19
C ILE A 877 -7.50 10.91 -6.78
N MET A 878 -8.25 11.07 -5.68
CA MET A 878 -9.31 10.12 -5.35
C MET A 878 -10.37 10.05 -6.46
N ARG A 879 -10.73 11.19 -7.07
CA ARG A 879 -11.61 11.18 -8.26
C ARG A 879 -10.99 10.47 -9.47
N SER A 880 -9.66 10.41 -9.60
CA SER A 880 -8.97 9.61 -10.60
C SER A 880 -9.11 8.12 -10.31
N LEU A 881 -8.81 7.68 -9.08
CA LEU A 881 -8.96 6.27 -8.65
C LEU A 881 -10.40 5.76 -8.84
N ASN A 882 -11.38 6.59 -8.50
CA ASN A 882 -12.81 6.27 -8.62
C ASN A 882 -13.29 6.24 -10.07
N ALA A 883 -12.66 7.00 -10.95
CA ALA A 883 -12.94 6.93 -12.38
C ALA A 883 -12.34 5.63 -12.96
N ALA A 884 -11.12 5.28 -12.55
CA ALA A 884 -10.46 4.05 -12.98
C ALA A 884 -11.26 2.80 -12.60
N SER A 885 -11.81 2.72 -11.38
CA SER A 885 -12.65 1.61 -10.92
C SER A 885 -13.98 1.45 -11.68
N ARG A 886 -14.30 2.37 -12.61
CA ARG A 886 -15.51 2.36 -13.46
C ARG A 886 -15.16 2.26 -14.94
N SER A 887 -13.94 1.89 -15.28
CA SER A 887 -13.46 1.80 -16.65
C SER A 887 -12.70 0.50 -16.86
N LEU A 888 -12.73 0.01 -18.11
CA LEU A 888 -11.85 -1.10 -18.49
C LEU A 888 -10.40 -0.61 -18.47
N ARG A 889 -9.54 -1.45 -17.90
CA ARG A 889 -8.08 -1.27 -17.96
C ARG A 889 -7.58 -1.19 -19.39
N ARG A 890 -6.56 -0.35 -19.62
CA ARG A 890 -5.90 -0.25 -20.93
C ARG A 890 -5.32 -1.61 -21.33
N GLU A 891 -5.32 -1.87 -22.64
CA GLU A 891 -4.66 -3.07 -23.15
C GLU A 891 -3.14 -2.92 -22.98
N ALA A 892 -2.50 -4.01 -22.57
CA ALA A 892 -1.05 -4.06 -22.47
C ALA A 892 -0.43 -3.75 -23.84
N THR A 893 0.50 -2.82 -23.86
CA THR A 893 1.35 -2.50 -25.03
C THR A 893 2.80 -2.93 -24.79
N TYR A 894 3.06 -3.56 -23.64
CA TYR A 894 4.34 -4.12 -23.29
C TYR A 894 4.62 -5.43 -24.01
N GLY A 895 5.36 -5.34 -25.11
CA GLY A 895 5.80 -6.49 -25.90
C GLY A 895 5.62 -6.27 -27.39
N GLN A 896 6.06 -7.24 -28.18
CA GLN A 896 5.81 -7.25 -29.62
C GLN A 896 4.49 -7.99 -29.90
N THR A 897 3.69 -7.51 -30.85
CA THR A 897 2.57 -8.34 -31.35
C THR A 897 3.12 -9.68 -31.82
N LEU A 898 2.51 -10.78 -31.34
CA LEU A 898 2.98 -12.15 -31.53
C LEU A 898 3.45 -12.40 -32.99
N PRO A 899 4.77 -12.50 -33.24
CA PRO A 899 5.30 -12.65 -34.60
C PRO A 899 5.23 -14.11 -35.06
N ALA A 900 5.33 -14.34 -36.37
CA ALA A 900 5.32 -15.69 -36.94
C ALA A 900 6.56 -16.52 -36.55
N THR A 901 7.67 -15.87 -36.20
CA THR A 901 8.91 -16.52 -35.79
C THR A 901 9.60 -15.70 -34.70
N LEU A 902 9.88 -16.33 -33.56
CA LEU A 902 10.78 -15.81 -32.53
C LEU A 902 12.21 -16.25 -32.83
N ARG A 903 13.12 -15.27 -32.85
CA ARG A 903 14.56 -15.49 -33.05
C ARG A 903 15.31 -15.05 -31.81
N THR A 904 16.39 -15.74 -31.49
CA THR A 904 17.27 -15.46 -30.34
C THR A 904 17.77 -14.01 -30.30
N LYS A 905 18.03 -13.41 -31.47
CA LYS A 905 18.44 -11.99 -31.59
C LYS A 905 17.33 -10.97 -31.29
N ASP A 906 16.06 -11.40 -31.36
CA ASP A 906 14.89 -10.55 -31.17
C ASP A 906 14.32 -10.70 -29.75
N ALA A 907 14.97 -11.47 -28.88
CA ALA A 907 14.58 -11.67 -27.48
C ALA A 907 14.65 -10.37 -26.68
N ASP A 908 13.59 -10.09 -25.91
CA ASP A 908 13.54 -8.97 -24.96
C ASP A 908 14.58 -9.11 -23.86
N TRP A 909 14.91 -10.37 -23.51
CA TRP A 909 15.92 -10.69 -22.51
C TRP A 909 16.60 -12.03 -22.78
N LYS A 910 17.90 -12.08 -22.52
CA LYS A 910 18.77 -13.26 -22.66
C LYS A 910 19.65 -13.41 -21.42
N HIS A 911 19.82 -14.65 -20.95
CA HIS A 911 20.56 -14.98 -19.71
C HIS A 911 22.08 -14.68 -19.73
N VAL A 912 22.67 -14.29 -20.86
CA VAL A 912 24.14 -14.12 -20.99
C VAL A 912 24.54 -12.76 -21.60
N SER A 913 23.62 -11.80 -21.71
CA SER A 913 23.96 -10.51 -22.34
C SER A 913 24.61 -9.52 -21.38
N LYS A 914 25.80 -9.05 -21.77
CA LYS A 914 26.47 -7.83 -21.25
C LYS A 914 25.49 -6.66 -21.16
N GLY A 915 25.63 -5.89 -20.09
CA GLY A 915 24.58 -5.03 -19.55
C GLY A 915 24.10 -3.88 -20.44
N ALA A 916 22.90 -3.40 -20.14
CA ALA A 916 22.44 -2.07 -20.52
C ALA A 916 22.90 -1.03 -19.47
N GLY A 917 23.51 0.08 -19.92
CA GLY A 917 23.81 1.29 -19.12
C GLY A 917 22.59 2.25 -19.07
N ASN A 918 22.53 3.31 -18.26
CA ASN A 918 23.58 4.24 -17.80
C ASN A 918 23.29 4.86 -16.40
N ALA A 919 24.38 5.34 -15.76
CA ALA A 919 24.64 5.86 -14.40
C ALA A 919 23.72 7.00 -13.88
N SER A 920 23.69 7.45 -12.61
CA SER A 920 24.49 7.36 -11.35
C SER A 920 23.56 7.93 -10.25
N TRP A 921 23.39 7.38 -9.03
CA TRP A 921 24.23 7.32 -7.81
C TRP A 921 23.65 6.14 -6.98
N TRP A 922 24.26 5.00 -6.71
CA TRP A 922 25.59 4.59 -6.24
C TRP A 922 25.87 3.17 -6.74
N LEU A 923 27.07 2.94 -7.29
CA LEU A 923 27.75 1.65 -7.48
C LEU A 923 27.07 0.57 -8.36
N ARG A 924 27.46 0.59 -9.64
CA ARG A 924 27.38 -0.54 -10.58
C ARG A 924 28.58 -1.46 -10.35
N TYR A 925 28.37 -2.64 -9.78
CA TYR A 925 29.30 -3.76 -9.89
C TYR A 925 28.67 -4.84 -10.80
N LEU A 926 29.28 -5.13 -11.95
CA LEU A 926 29.10 -6.35 -12.76
C LEU A 926 30.35 -7.20 -12.52
N PRO A 927 30.19 -8.50 -12.21
CA PRO A 927 30.22 -9.43 -13.33
C PRO A 927 29.13 -10.51 -13.26
N TRP A 928 28.50 -10.78 -14.40
CA TRP A 928 28.22 -12.17 -14.77
C TRP A 928 29.52 -12.68 -15.37
N ALA A 929 30.34 -13.36 -14.57
CA ALA A 929 31.55 -13.98 -15.10
C ALA A 929 31.14 -15.19 -15.94
N ASP A 930 31.62 -15.18 -17.19
CA ASP A 930 31.78 -16.34 -18.06
C ASP A 930 32.11 -17.59 -17.23
N LYS A 931 31.14 -18.48 -17.08
CA LYS A 931 31.43 -19.91 -16.93
C LYS A 931 30.60 -20.64 -17.96
N SER A 932 31.26 -20.94 -19.06
CA SER A 932 30.81 -21.90 -20.06
C SER A 932 30.40 -23.20 -19.37
N GLY A 933 29.16 -23.64 -19.63
CA GLY A 933 28.62 -24.93 -19.20
C GLY A 933 27.57 -24.82 -18.11
N GLY A 934 26.29 -24.81 -18.49
CA GLY A 934 25.19 -24.87 -17.54
C GLY A 934 23.82 -24.76 -18.20
N SER A 935 23.33 -23.53 -18.40
CA SER A 935 22.01 -23.24 -18.95
C SER A 935 22.01 -21.91 -19.72
N GLU A 936 21.31 -21.84 -20.86
CA GLU A 936 21.04 -20.60 -21.59
C GLU A 936 19.52 -20.42 -21.68
N TRP A 937 19.02 -19.19 -21.60
CA TRP A 937 17.62 -18.94 -21.90
C TRP A 937 17.38 -17.61 -22.60
N PHE A 938 16.26 -17.58 -23.31
CA PHE A 938 15.75 -16.45 -24.07
C PHE A 938 14.30 -16.23 -23.66
N SER A 939 13.90 -14.97 -23.47
CA SER A 939 12.52 -14.62 -23.17
C SER A 939 12.04 -13.49 -24.08
N TRP A 940 10.81 -13.65 -24.54
CA TRP A 940 10.07 -12.70 -25.35
C TRP A 940 8.78 -12.30 -24.63
N MET A 941 8.49 -11.00 -24.64
CA MET A 941 7.25 -10.43 -24.15
C MET A 941 6.38 -10.13 -25.35
N LEU A 942 5.23 -10.80 -25.42
CA LEU A 942 4.42 -10.85 -26.62
C LEU A 942 2.99 -10.42 -26.33
N ILE A 943 2.37 -9.74 -27.28
CA ILE A 943 0.94 -9.42 -27.24
C ILE A 943 0.22 -10.35 -28.20
N ALA A 944 -0.55 -11.30 -27.66
CA ALA A 944 -1.46 -12.12 -28.44
C ALA A 944 -2.64 -11.25 -28.93
N PRO A 945 -2.85 -11.11 -30.26
CA PRO A 945 -3.83 -10.18 -30.81
C PRO A 945 -5.29 -10.60 -30.58
N SER A 946 -5.51 -11.84 -30.18
CA SER A 946 -6.84 -12.42 -29.95
C SER A 946 -6.73 -13.72 -29.15
N THR A 947 -7.77 -14.03 -28.39
CA THR A 947 -7.89 -15.32 -27.71
C THR A 947 -8.16 -16.43 -28.73
N ARG A 948 -7.21 -17.34 -28.94
CA ARG A 948 -7.37 -18.49 -29.84
C ARG A 948 -6.32 -19.57 -29.55
N GLU A 949 -6.42 -20.71 -30.23
CA GLU A 949 -5.35 -21.72 -30.29
C GLU A 949 -4.22 -21.22 -31.20
N TYR A 950 -2.97 -21.41 -30.78
CA TYR A 950 -1.76 -21.15 -31.55
C TYR A 950 -0.93 -22.42 -31.62
N SER A 951 -0.36 -22.71 -32.79
CA SER A 951 0.64 -23.76 -32.96
C SER A 951 2.04 -23.20 -32.76
N ILE A 952 2.82 -23.84 -31.89
CA ILE A 952 4.21 -23.51 -31.55
C ILE A 952 5.11 -24.64 -32.07
N GLN A 953 6.03 -24.32 -32.97
CA GLN A 953 6.99 -25.24 -33.55
C GLN A 953 8.41 -24.78 -33.20
N VAL A 954 9.10 -25.56 -32.38
CA VAL A 954 10.50 -25.31 -32.01
C VAL A 954 11.42 -25.92 -33.06
N ARG A 955 12.47 -25.20 -33.46
CA ARG A 955 13.59 -25.70 -34.25
C ARG A 955 14.87 -25.57 -33.44
N ALA A 956 15.41 -26.70 -33.00
CA ALA A 956 16.66 -26.77 -32.26
C ALA A 956 17.40 -28.08 -32.56
N GLU A 957 18.71 -28.08 -32.39
CA GLU A 957 19.59 -29.24 -32.58
C GLU A 957 20.74 -29.23 -31.56
N GLY A 958 21.31 -30.41 -31.26
CA GLY A 958 22.44 -30.54 -30.35
C GLY A 958 22.21 -31.53 -29.19
N GLU A 959 23.16 -31.62 -28.27
CA GLU A 959 23.17 -32.54 -27.13
C GLU A 959 22.75 -31.82 -25.84
N GLY A 960 21.53 -32.07 -25.38
CA GLY A 960 21.02 -31.47 -24.16
C GLY A 960 19.50 -31.50 -24.05
N SER A 961 18.95 -30.57 -23.27
CA SER A 961 17.52 -30.39 -23.06
C SER A 961 17.04 -29.00 -23.44
N LEU A 962 15.75 -28.91 -23.78
CA LEU A 962 15.07 -27.67 -24.07
C LEU A 962 13.67 -27.68 -23.46
N VAL A 963 13.31 -26.61 -22.76
CA VAL A 963 11.97 -26.37 -22.21
C VAL A 963 11.43 -25.07 -22.78
N VAL A 964 10.23 -25.11 -23.35
CA VAL A 964 9.46 -23.90 -23.68
C VAL A 964 8.48 -23.65 -22.55
N GLU A 965 8.55 -22.48 -21.96
CA GLU A 965 7.67 -22.03 -20.90
C GLU A 965 6.79 -20.89 -21.42
N VAL A 966 5.51 -20.91 -21.08
CA VAL A 966 4.56 -19.83 -21.35
C VAL A 966 4.01 -19.34 -20.03
N ASP A 967 4.21 -18.06 -19.74
CA ASP A 967 3.86 -17.43 -18.46
C ASP A 967 4.42 -18.21 -17.25
N GLY A 968 5.66 -18.70 -17.38
CA GLY A 968 6.39 -19.45 -16.35
C GLY A 968 6.04 -20.94 -16.24
N GLU A 969 4.99 -21.39 -16.92
CA GLU A 969 4.59 -22.81 -16.93
C GLU A 969 5.24 -23.55 -18.09
N ALA A 970 5.76 -24.75 -17.83
CA ALA A 970 6.38 -25.58 -18.87
C ALA A 970 5.33 -26.09 -19.86
N ALA A 971 5.32 -25.52 -21.07
CA ALA A 971 4.42 -25.90 -22.14
C ALA A 971 4.99 -27.05 -22.99
N MET A 972 6.30 -27.10 -23.19
CA MET A 972 7.00 -28.15 -23.96
C MET A 972 8.31 -28.51 -23.29
N ARG A 973 8.69 -29.79 -23.31
CA ARG A 973 9.99 -30.28 -22.83
C ARG A 973 10.57 -31.31 -23.80
N PHE A 974 11.86 -31.18 -24.10
CA PHE A 974 12.62 -32.09 -24.96
C PHE A 974 13.90 -32.53 -24.23
N GLU A 975 13.97 -33.81 -23.89
CA GLU A 975 15.07 -34.42 -23.12
C GLU A 975 15.31 -35.86 -23.64
N PRO A 976 16.26 -36.11 -24.57
CA PRO A 976 17.13 -35.14 -25.26
C PRO A 976 16.43 -34.40 -26.42
N VAL A 977 17.06 -33.33 -26.92
CA VAL A 977 16.63 -32.65 -28.16
C VAL A 977 16.95 -33.53 -29.37
N SER A 978 15.92 -34.07 -30.03
CA SER A 978 16.07 -34.93 -31.21
C SER A 978 15.11 -34.49 -32.33
N PRO A 979 15.60 -33.80 -33.38
CA PRO A 979 14.75 -33.29 -34.45
C PRO A 979 14.20 -34.42 -35.35
N PRO A 980 12.96 -34.28 -35.90
CA PRO A 980 12.08 -33.12 -35.81
C PRO A 980 11.32 -33.07 -34.49
N LEU A 981 11.30 -31.88 -33.87
CA LEU A 981 10.55 -31.64 -32.65
C LEU A 981 9.05 -31.49 -32.98
N ALA A 982 8.17 -32.15 -32.23
CA ALA A 982 6.73 -32.06 -32.47
C ALA A 982 6.19 -30.65 -32.12
N PRO A 983 5.24 -30.11 -32.90
CA PRO A 983 4.58 -28.85 -32.55
C PRO A 983 3.61 -29.03 -31.38
N LEU A 984 3.42 -27.98 -30.59
CA LEU A 984 2.38 -27.87 -29.56
C LEU A 984 1.24 -26.99 -30.05
N ARG A 985 0.01 -27.29 -29.64
CA ARG A 985 -1.13 -26.37 -29.71
C ARG A 985 -1.42 -25.83 -28.33
N LEU A 986 -1.45 -24.51 -28.20
CA LEU A 986 -1.70 -23.82 -26.94
C LEU A 986 -2.73 -22.71 -27.16
N ARG A 987 -3.74 -22.65 -26.30
CA ARG A 987 -4.68 -21.53 -26.29
C ARG A 987 -4.06 -20.36 -25.53
N LEU A 988 -3.82 -19.24 -26.21
CA LEU A 988 -3.44 -17.97 -25.58
C LEU A 988 -4.65 -17.06 -25.50
N THR A 989 -4.79 -16.31 -24.41
CA THR A 989 -5.78 -15.24 -24.29
C THR A 989 -5.31 -13.99 -25.05
N LYS A 990 -6.22 -13.09 -25.40
CA LYS A 990 -5.81 -11.77 -25.92
C LYS A 990 -5.08 -11.02 -24.81
N GLY A 991 -3.85 -10.58 -25.05
CA GLY A 991 -3.08 -9.81 -24.06
C GLY A 991 -1.60 -10.16 -24.02
N ALA A 992 -0.94 -9.72 -22.96
CA ALA A 992 0.50 -9.91 -22.76
C ALA A 992 0.80 -11.33 -22.24
N HIS A 993 1.79 -11.98 -22.85
CA HIS A 993 2.32 -13.28 -22.49
C HIS A 993 3.84 -13.27 -22.52
N ALA A 994 4.47 -13.97 -21.59
CA ALA A 994 5.89 -14.28 -21.61
C ALA A 994 6.09 -15.65 -22.26
N ILE A 995 6.90 -15.73 -23.32
CA ILE A 995 7.41 -17.00 -23.82
C ILE A 995 8.89 -17.07 -23.50
N ARG A 996 9.31 -18.12 -22.79
CA ARG A 996 10.70 -18.36 -22.42
C ARG A 996 11.15 -19.70 -22.96
N VAL A 997 12.35 -19.76 -23.54
CA VAL A 997 12.99 -21.02 -23.93
C VAL A 997 14.22 -21.20 -23.06
N VAL A 998 14.24 -22.27 -22.29
CA VAL A 998 15.33 -22.65 -21.39
C VAL A 998 16.07 -23.84 -21.99
N ILE A 999 17.38 -23.74 -22.06
CA ILE A 999 18.27 -24.69 -22.72
C ILE A 999 19.31 -25.15 -21.69
N THR A 1000 19.55 -26.45 -21.60
CA THR A 1000 20.62 -27.03 -20.78
C THR A 1000 21.45 -27.96 -21.65
N GLY A 1001 22.79 -27.85 -21.60
CA GLY A 1001 23.70 -28.57 -22.50
C GLY A 1001 24.06 -27.78 -23.77
N ASP A 1002 24.55 -28.49 -24.79
CA ASP A 1002 25.02 -27.91 -26.06
C ASP A 1002 23.91 -28.02 -27.12
N VAL A 1003 22.86 -27.20 -26.98
CA VAL A 1003 21.72 -27.15 -27.89
C VAL A 1003 21.66 -25.76 -28.53
N GLU A 1004 21.63 -25.71 -29.86
CA GLU A 1004 21.43 -24.48 -30.63
C GLU A 1004 19.93 -24.28 -30.93
N LEU A 1005 19.34 -23.21 -30.40
CA LEU A 1005 17.99 -22.78 -30.76
C LEU A 1005 18.03 -21.96 -32.05
N GLN A 1006 17.48 -22.52 -33.13
CA GLN A 1006 17.39 -21.85 -34.43
C GLN A 1006 16.21 -20.87 -34.46
N SER A 1007 15.00 -21.35 -34.12
CA SER A 1007 13.80 -20.52 -34.05
C SER A 1007 12.66 -21.17 -33.26
N VAL A 1008 11.67 -20.35 -32.87
CA VAL A 1008 10.34 -20.81 -32.46
C VAL A 1008 9.32 -20.20 -33.41
N ASP A 1009 8.74 -21.01 -34.28
CA ASP A 1009 7.72 -20.59 -35.24
C ASP A 1009 6.34 -20.66 -34.56
N ILE A 1010 5.54 -19.61 -34.71
CA ILE A 1010 4.20 -19.51 -34.11
C ILE A 1010 3.19 -19.22 -35.22
N SER A 1011 2.10 -19.99 -35.27
CA SER A 1011 1.00 -19.78 -36.23
C SER A 1011 -0.36 -19.91 -35.55
N PRO A 1012 -1.35 -19.08 -35.95
CA PRO A 1012 -2.71 -19.13 -35.40
C PRO A 1012 -3.57 -20.29 -35.95
#